data_AF-A0A2T3P9T3-F1
#
_entry.id   AF-A0A2T3P9T3-F1
#
_cell.length_a   1.000
_cell.length_b   1.000
_cell.length_c   1.000
_cell.angle_alpha   90.00
_cell.angle_beta   90.00
_cell.angle_gamma   90.00
#
_symmetry.space_group_name_H-M   'P 1'
#
loop_
_entity.id
_entity.type
_entity.pdbx_description
1 polymer ?
#
loop_
_entity_poly.entity_id
_entity_poly.type
_entity_poly.pdbx_seq_one_letter_code
_entity_poly.pdbx_strand_id
1 'polypeptide(L)'
;MNQFDKNKIITLDIQDPKQIKAALIQYQTLLNTDQAFNNQEFDVEFTHSNSNEQRRLQPSDAGQNLGLLKSALDKGQEGGSHYYDHEITDTTETYISEVIVFAAALQYPEIKSTIVDTAKAIVAYTRRMNDTSEMWIDDMRVFGVEALYMLASTDLQYTYLLGQFFIPYWDDEHATQYESYLASLLTEHGWHPALIKAFIWCDNPTFRTGMFMDDPYSNAVTYQPLGEYLKENPDQYDSFKQMVIERFQAKPVLLCRIDTTEEDDEDFSHHHPVLWLYQSLFSHSDFYDEDEKLDTFMQQAFMASTLEDEAYDLEAHIRSQITDTLVEASENALKERAEYLAYLARDERQYELNFGTQVLKPLILAMPQGEQLWCYIENGEDRSALDALEEIELIPLAKAHAPEMSAQIEDHLCSFEYNNQGITEELNSILDLVRGDLLTDHFGEESTIEHENGLITTLTVTADSDKGRLEARRQQYLRVIDVFYHALGKRELRKYMMESLTEGDEDALLSRQDCYRRYSQLPAPETTPSDADNEPLEPALSRDVQSIFCSFTDNDEMLYSKHFKHVDKVLRTSRDLSRPTHWPEPHMGFMALASYQLHRDFNENLGDDVTEALFHYLNEHNVWEMAASHIVKEAFIQGAYYCPEDKGLNEADVARIKAYFMTDKPTESQESLLALLEPQLFRDDCCRRSHIYLNKYSEHQSGYKLFQDHDEDFQRFTLIAFWLRQLPLPLRAQADRLWQFIITLAPVRAARNILRAYSDDSWDIEFENILDDINIQEQLEKAGINQGILSAYEMDRQFHDTKRYQHWIDVYSEITSTETSMFGSIDRKKAEAMRDGLRYINEHTKIEFLHHASLKYPEIPLDLNHDFKRALNIMVQLNIQSWEQALAYELGKSCLFVGDGDKTPAKLRLPIIADEDTVHDQPCHMDGMSWMAITVVQKRRNEQGDDHHVILMADHEVPLEAYHESLPRGPLLIFAEDVDSQALLTRIAELQNTKARIEHIVMQTLEYLEGKTDFDSITSLYAAQLSGEYFSPNAEEYTMYGLNQFIWTMDQVRRDRFAKLLLNHNYRGFKAIERNYEKPWLHHQLSQGDIDFDIYLERIREYDNEATETGLRFLLKWLVELEINPAHITLFCIKHSDFEACCEFIHNHARGKHGNFKKTLAYLHAGRRAQLPEILSQASDAAILMEPLTKDRSRTVKEAVANYSPA
;
A
#
# COMPACT_ATOMS: atom_id res chain seq x y z
N MET A 1 19.46 -7.22 -8.02
CA MET A 1 20.73 -6.96 -8.71
C MET A 1 20.83 -7.87 -9.92
N ASN A 2 20.15 -7.51 -11.00
CA ASN A 2 20.38 -8.09 -12.32
C ASN A 2 20.88 -6.93 -13.18
N GLN A 3 22.14 -6.93 -13.58
CA GLN A 3 22.60 -6.06 -14.64
C GLN A 3 22.32 -6.75 -15.98
N PHE A 4 21.81 -5.99 -16.94
CA PHE A 4 21.22 -6.54 -18.16
C PHE A 4 22.18 -6.46 -19.35
N ASP A 5 22.40 -7.59 -20.02
CA ASP A 5 23.23 -7.68 -21.22
C ASP A 5 22.64 -6.83 -22.35
N LYS A 6 23.48 -5.98 -22.96
CA LYS A 6 23.07 -5.08 -24.05
C LYS A 6 23.10 -5.81 -25.39
N ASN A 7 21.99 -5.76 -26.13
CA ASN A 7 21.80 -6.48 -27.38
C ASN A 7 21.99 -5.57 -28.62
N LYS A 8 21.83 -4.25 -28.49
CA LYS A 8 22.06 -3.29 -29.59
C LYS A 8 23.50 -2.78 -29.57
N ILE A 9 24.39 -3.51 -30.24
CA ILE A 9 25.80 -3.12 -30.35
C ILE A 9 26.03 -2.16 -31.54
N ILE A 10 26.46 -0.93 -31.25
CA ILE A 10 26.91 0.06 -32.23
C ILE A 10 28.44 0.05 -32.31
N THR A 11 28.99 -0.36 -33.45
CA THR A 11 30.44 -0.45 -33.66
C THR A 11 31.00 0.80 -34.33
N LEU A 12 32.13 1.32 -33.84
CA LEU A 12 32.82 2.48 -34.42
C LEU A 12 34.33 2.47 -34.18
N ASP A 13 35.10 3.12 -35.06
CA ASP A 13 36.43 3.60 -34.71
C ASP A 13 36.31 4.91 -33.92
N ILE A 14 36.56 4.83 -32.61
CA ILE A 14 36.47 5.97 -31.66
C ILE A 14 37.46 7.10 -31.97
N GLN A 15 38.46 6.88 -32.84
CA GLN A 15 39.38 7.93 -33.28
C GLN A 15 38.96 8.59 -34.61
N ASP A 16 37.94 8.07 -35.29
CA ASP A 16 37.43 8.60 -36.56
C ASP A 16 36.15 9.43 -36.35
N PRO A 17 36.19 10.77 -36.45
CA PRO A 17 35.02 11.61 -36.23
C PRO A 17 33.85 11.32 -37.18
N LYS A 18 34.10 10.77 -38.38
CA LYS A 18 33.02 10.39 -39.30
C LYS A 18 32.26 9.16 -38.82
N GLN A 19 32.95 8.20 -38.20
CA GLN A 19 32.32 7.01 -37.64
C GLN A 19 31.61 7.32 -36.33
N ILE A 20 32.18 8.18 -35.47
CA ILE A 20 31.47 8.72 -34.29
C ILE A 20 30.16 9.39 -34.73
N LYS A 21 30.20 10.23 -35.78
CA LYS A 21 29.00 10.87 -36.33
C LYS A 21 27.94 9.86 -36.78
N ALA A 22 28.36 8.79 -37.46
CA ALA A 22 27.44 7.75 -37.94
C ALA A 22 26.83 6.97 -36.76
N ALA A 23 27.62 6.63 -35.74
CA ALA A 23 27.18 5.97 -34.53
C ALA A 23 26.14 6.80 -33.76
N LEU A 24 26.37 8.11 -33.62
CA LEU A 24 25.40 9.03 -32.99
C LEU A 24 24.08 9.10 -33.77
N ILE A 25 24.11 9.11 -35.11
CA ILE A 25 22.89 9.09 -35.94
C ILE A 25 22.13 7.76 -35.79
N GLN A 26 22.85 6.64 -35.72
CA GLN A 26 22.24 5.34 -35.43
C GLN A 26 21.57 5.35 -34.05
N TYR A 27 22.24 5.90 -33.04
CA TYR A 27 21.70 6.00 -31.69
C TYR A 27 20.45 6.88 -31.63
N GLN A 28 20.45 8.03 -32.31
CA GLN A 28 19.26 8.87 -32.49
C GLN A 28 18.08 8.08 -33.09
N THR A 29 18.36 7.21 -34.06
CA THR A 29 17.32 6.40 -34.70
C THR A 29 16.70 5.44 -33.68
N LEU A 30 17.53 4.75 -32.88
CA LEU A 30 17.06 3.85 -31.83
C LEU A 30 16.20 4.58 -30.79
N LEU A 31 16.64 5.76 -30.32
CA LEU A 31 15.87 6.58 -29.37
C LEU A 31 14.55 7.08 -29.96
N ASN A 32 14.51 7.42 -31.24
CA ASN A 32 13.29 7.93 -31.89
C ASN A 32 12.29 6.83 -32.26
N THR A 33 12.72 5.57 -32.29
CA THR A 33 11.86 4.41 -32.57
C THR A 33 11.58 3.57 -31.32
N ASP A 34 11.94 4.09 -30.14
CA ASP A 34 11.85 3.40 -28.83
C ASP A 34 12.55 2.02 -28.82
N GLN A 35 13.57 1.84 -29.67
CA GLN A 35 14.37 0.61 -29.78
C GLN A 35 15.70 0.69 -29.02
N ALA A 36 15.95 1.82 -28.36
CA ALA A 36 17.09 1.97 -27.46
C ALA A 36 16.87 1.27 -26.12
N PHE A 37 15.64 0.88 -25.82
CA PHE A 37 15.23 0.19 -24.61
C PHE A 37 14.54 -1.13 -24.96
N ASN A 38 14.64 -2.11 -24.08
CA ASN A 38 13.97 -3.39 -24.15
C ASN A 38 13.41 -3.70 -22.77
N ASN A 39 12.09 -3.84 -22.63
CA ASN A 39 11.42 -4.01 -21.33
C ASN A 39 11.89 -2.99 -20.27
N GLN A 40 11.81 -1.69 -20.59
CA GLN A 40 12.17 -0.58 -19.69
C GLN A 40 13.68 -0.47 -19.36
N GLU A 41 14.52 -1.38 -19.88
CA GLU A 41 15.97 -1.38 -19.66
C GLU A 41 16.70 -0.82 -20.88
N PHE A 42 17.68 0.05 -20.67
CA PHE A 42 18.53 0.56 -21.74
C PHE A 42 19.31 -0.57 -22.42
N ASP A 43 19.18 -0.76 -23.74
CA ASP A 43 19.68 -1.93 -24.49
C ASP A 43 20.83 -1.59 -25.48
N VAL A 44 21.43 -0.40 -25.37
CA VAL A 44 22.46 0.09 -26.31
C VAL A 44 23.87 0.03 -25.73
N GLU A 45 24.82 -0.48 -26.50
CA GLU A 45 26.24 -0.41 -26.19
C GLU A 45 27.09 0.01 -27.39
N PHE A 46 28.05 0.90 -27.16
CA PHE A 46 29.04 1.31 -28.15
C PHE A 46 30.37 0.56 -27.97
N THR A 47 30.92 0.04 -29.06
CA THR A 47 32.18 -0.73 -29.05
C THR A 47 33.20 -0.20 -30.04
N HIS A 48 34.47 -0.24 -29.66
CA HIS A 48 35.58 0.11 -30.55
C HIS A 48 35.80 -1.02 -31.56
N SER A 49 35.88 -0.68 -32.85
CA SER A 49 36.22 -1.62 -33.92
C SER A 49 37.07 -0.95 -35.00
N ASN A 50 38.29 -1.42 -35.16
CA ASN A 50 39.18 -1.05 -36.27
C ASN A 50 39.77 -2.30 -36.95
N SER A 51 40.67 -2.15 -37.93
CA SER A 51 41.23 -3.30 -38.67
C SER A 51 42.07 -4.26 -37.82
N ASN A 52 42.46 -3.86 -36.61
CA ASN A 52 43.41 -4.55 -35.74
C ASN A 52 42.80 -5.02 -34.41
N GLU A 53 41.69 -4.42 -33.97
CA GLU A 53 41.14 -4.61 -32.62
C GLU A 53 39.63 -4.37 -32.59
N GLN A 54 38.91 -5.24 -31.87
CA GLN A 54 37.50 -5.08 -31.50
C GLN A 54 37.39 -5.27 -29.98
N ARG A 55 36.91 -4.25 -29.27
CA ARG A 55 36.81 -4.23 -27.79
C ARG A 55 35.74 -3.27 -27.29
N ARG A 56 35.33 -3.41 -26.03
CA ARG A 56 34.51 -2.41 -25.33
C ARG A 56 35.26 -1.09 -25.17
N LEU A 57 34.51 0.01 -25.14
CA LEU A 57 35.09 1.35 -24.94
C LEU A 57 35.66 1.49 -23.53
N GLN A 58 36.80 2.16 -23.43
CA GLN A 58 37.50 2.42 -22.18
C GLN A 58 37.38 3.90 -21.80
N PRO A 59 37.40 4.27 -20.51
CA PRO A 59 37.39 5.67 -20.08
C PRO A 59 38.50 6.51 -20.76
N SER A 60 39.66 5.91 -21.03
CA SER A 60 40.77 6.57 -21.76
C SER A 60 40.42 6.98 -23.20
N ASP A 61 39.39 6.38 -23.81
CA ASP A 61 38.94 6.72 -25.16
C ASP A 61 38.27 8.11 -25.21
N ALA A 62 37.92 8.70 -24.06
CA ALA A 62 37.48 10.10 -23.96
C ALA A 62 38.57 11.12 -24.35
N GLY A 63 39.83 10.69 -24.48
CA GLY A 63 40.93 11.53 -24.94
C GLY A 63 41.17 12.75 -24.04
N GLN A 64 41.15 13.95 -24.63
CA GLN A 64 41.38 15.20 -23.90
C GLN A 64 40.25 15.53 -22.90
N ASN A 65 39.07 14.93 -23.09
CA ASN A 65 37.90 15.15 -22.24
C ASN A 65 37.80 14.16 -21.08
N LEU A 66 38.85 13.39 -20.77
CA LEU A 66 38.84 12.46 -19.63
C LEU A 66 38.49 13.16 -18.30
N GLY A 67 39.00 14.39 -18.07
CA GLY A 67 38.66 15.15 -16.86
C GLY A 67 37.18 15.53 -16.79
N LEU A 68 36.58 15.85 -17.94
CA LEU A 68 35.16 16.16 -18.07
C LEU A 68 34.30 14.90 -17.84
N LEU A 69 34.70 13.76 -18.42
CA LEU A 69 34.06 12.47 -18.21
C LEU A 69 34.02 12.10 -16.71
N LYS A 70 35.17 12.20 -16.02
CA LYS A 70 35.27 11.91 -14.58
C LYS A 70 34.34 12.81 -13.77
N SER A 71 34.38 14.12 -14.05
CA SER A 71 33.51 15.08 -13.37
C SER A 71 32.02 14.82 -13.59
N ALA A 72 31.62 14.23 -14.72
CA ALA A 72 30.23 13.86 -14.96
C ALA A 72 29.86 12.61 -14.15
N LEU A 73 30.68 11.55 -14.23
CA LEU A 73 30.43 10.28 -13.52
C LEU A 73 30.42 10.43 -11.99
N ASP A 74 31.27 11.30 -11.45
CA ASP A 74 31.41 11.57 -10.01
C ASP A 74 30.17 12.23 -9.38
N LYS A 75 29.23 12.71 -10.19
CA LYS A 75 27.97 13.33 -9.74
C LYS A 75 26.79 12.35 -9.65
N GLY A 76 26.95 11.13 -10.17
CA GLY A 76 25.95 10.09 -9.98
C GLY A 76 25.83 9.70 -8.49
N GLN A 77 24.70 9.11 -8.13
CA GLN A 77 24.31 8.77 -6.75
C GLN A 77 25.35 7.99 -5.93
N GLU A 78 26.12 7.10 -6.57
CA GLU A 78 27.17 6.28 -5.95
C GLU A 78 28.59 6.84 -6.12
N GLY A 79 28.73 8.00 -6.75
CA GLY A 79 30.02 8.53 -7.22
C GLY A 79 30.54 7.81 -8.48
N GLY A 80 31.69 8.24 -8.99
CA GLY A 80 32.20 7.82 -10.30
C GLY A 80 33.49 7.01 -10.28
N SER A 81 34.16 6.89 -9.13
CA SER A 81 35.54 6.41 -9.03
C SER A 81 35.76 4.99 -9.54
N HIS A 82 34.82 4.08 -9.28
CA HIS A 82 34.91 2.68 -9.70
C HIS A 82 34.86 2.50 -11.22
N TYR A 83 34.27 3.43 -11.96
CA TYR A 83 34.13 3.33 -13.42
C TYR A 83 35.39 3.62 -14.23
N TYR A 84 36.36 4.32 -13.64
CA TYR A 84 37.56 4.73 -14.35
C TYR A 84 38.87 4.25 -13.73
N ASP A 85 38.79 3.38 -12.72
CA ASP A 85 39.93 2.77 -12.04
C ASP A 85 40.25 1.34 -12.53
N HIS A 86 39.39 0.74 -13.37
CA HIS A 86 39.52 -0.62 -13.88
C HIS A 86 39.28 -0.72 -15.40
N GLU A 87 39.73 -1.81 -16.02
CA GLU A 87 39.50 -2.10 -17.45
C GLU A 87 38.09 -2.69 -17.65
N ILE A 88 37.36 -2.18 -18.63
CA ILE A 88 36.00 -2.64 -18.97
C ILE A 88 36.12 -3.79 -19.97
N THR A 89 35.86 -5.01 -19.52
CA THR A 89 35.94 -6.24 -20.33
C THR A 89 34.57 -6.85 -20.56
N ASP A 90 34.45 -7.88 -21.40
CA ASP A 90 33.18 -8.59 -21.62
C ASP A 90 32.65 -9.30 -20.36
N THR A 91 33.50 -9.50 -19.34
CA THR A 91 33.09 -10.04 -18.02
C THR A 91 32.85 -8.94 -16.97
N THR A 92 33.00 -7.67 -17.33
CA THR A 92 32.81 -6.55 -16.42
C THR A 92 31.40 -5.99 -16.57
N GLU A 93 30.63 -6.05 -15.49
CA GLU A 93 29.30 -5.48 -15.32
C GLU A 93 29.37 -3.95 -15.18
N THR A 94 29.66 -3.26 -16.29
CA THR A 94 29.85 -1.79 -16.33
C THR A 94 29.44 -1.26 -17.70
N TYR A 95 28.39 -0.43 -17.77
CA TYR A 95 27.78 0.00 -19.04
C TYR A 95 27.79 1.53 -19.26
N ILE A 96 28.97 2.15 -19.20
CA ILE A 96 29.16 3.61 -19.40
C ILE A 96 29.55 4.03 -20.84
N SER A 97 29.29 3.17 -21.83
CA SER A 97 29.75 3.37 -23.21
C SER A 97 29.16 4.62 -23.88
N GLU A 98 27.91 4.98 -23.56
CA GLU A 98 27.26 6.22 -24.03
C GLU A 98 28.08 7.45 -23.61
N VAL A 99 28.38 7.55 -22.31
CA VAL A 99 29.10 8.67 -21.72
C VAL A 99 30.51 8.80 -22.34
N ILE A 100 31.19 7.67 -22.58
CA ILE A 100 32.50 7.66 -23.24
C ILE A 100 32.43 8.20 -24.67
N VAL A 101 31.44 7.76 -25.47
CA VAL A 101 31.27 8.24 -26.86
C VAL A 101 31.00 9.75 -26.89
N PHE A 102 30.16 10.26 -26.00
CA PHE A 102 29.88 11.70 -25.92
C PHE A 102 31.13 12.50 -25.54
N ALA A 103 31.88 12.06 -24.53
CA ALA A 103 33.13 12.69 -24.15
C ALA A 103 34.13 12.71 -25.32
N ALA A 104 34.25 11.60 -26.06
CA ALA A 104 35.10 11.50 -27.24
C ALA A 104 34.63 12.44 -28.37
N ALA A 105 33.33 12.48 -28.65
CA ALA A 105 32.72 13.28 -29.71
C ALA A 105 32.93 14.79 -29.50
N LEU A 106 32.87 15.26 -28.25
CA LEU A 106 33.05 16.67 -27.89
C LEU A 106 34.44 17.24 -28.25
N GLN A 107 35.41 16.38 -28.58
CA GLN A 107 36.73 16.80 -29.08
C GLN A 107 36.70 17.35 -30.51
N TYR A 108 35.62 17.12 -31.26
CA TYR A 108 35.53 17.36 -32.70
C TYR A 108 34.46 18.42 -33.04
N PRO A 109 34.83 19.70 -33.20
CA PRO A 109 33.89 20.77 -33.51
C PRO A 109 33.05 20.54 -34.79
N GLU A 110 33.59 19.81 -35.77
CA GLU A 110 32.93 19.50 -37.05
C GLU A 110 31.69 18.61 -36.93
N ILE A 111 31.52 17.88 -35.82
CA ILE A 111 30.35 17.03 -35.55
C ILE A 111 29.43 17.59 -34.46
N LYS A 112 29.71 18.79 -33.94
CA LYS A 112 28.96 19.43 -32.86
C LYS A 112 27.45 19.47 -33.10
N SER A 113 27.01 19.76 -34.34
CA SER A 113 25.58 19.76 -34.66
C SER A 113 24.93 18.39 -34.41
N THR A 114 25.63 17.30 -34.75
CA THR A 114 25.13 15.93 -34.52
C THR A 114 25.12 15.58 -33.04
N ILE A 115 26.08 16.05 -32.24
CA ILE A 115 26.06 15.87 -30.78
C ILE A 115 24.81 16.54 -30.20
N VAL A 116 24.53 17.78 -30.61
CA VAL A 116 23.34 18.54 -30.17
C VAL A 116 22.04 17.84 -30.61
N ASP A 117 21.98 17.33 -31.84
CA ASP A 117 20.81 16.58 -32.31
C ASP A 117 20.60 15.27 -31.54
N THR A 118 21.69 14.62 -31.08
CA THR A 118 21.62 13.44 -30.21
C THR A 118 21.12 13.82 -28.81
N ALA A 119 21.63 14.90 -28.23
CA ALA A 119 21.16 15.43 -26.95
C ALA A 119 19.66 15.76 -26.98
N LYS A 120 19.16 16.32 -28.10
CA LYS A 120 17.73 16.54 -28.29
C LYS A 120 16.93 15.25 -28.39
N ALA A 121 17.49 14.20 -29.00
CA ALA A 121 16.83 12.89 -29.07
C ALA A 121 16.70 12.23 -27.69
N ILE A 122 17.74 12.35 -26.84
CA ILE A 122 17.71 11.92 -25.43
C ILE A 122 16.57 12.62 -24.69
N VAL A 123 16.53 13.96 -24.72
CA VAL A 123 15.47 14.76 -24.08
C VAL A 123 14.09 14.47 -24.65
N ALA A 124 13.99 14.21 -25.96
CA ALA A 124 12.73 13.85 -26.58
C ALA A 124 12.23 12.50 -26.07
N TYR A 125 13.10 11.51 -25.90
CA TYR A 125 12.75 10.21 -25.33
C TYR A 125 12.27 10.35 -23.88
N THR A 126 13.05 11.02 -23.02
CA THR A 126 12.69 11.15 -21.59
C THR A 126 11.34 11.81 -21.40
N ARG A 127 11.05 12.87 -22.17
CA ARG A 127 9.74 13.55 -22.12
C ARG A 127 8.59 12.72 -22.68
N ARG A 128 8.83 11.83 -23.65
CA ARG A 128 7.78 10.94 -24.17
C ARG A 128 7.36 9.91 -23.12
N MET A 129 8.33 9.38 -22.38
CA MET A 129 8.07 8.41 -21.31
C MET A 129 7.52 9.10 -20.06
N ASN A 130 8.20 10.14 -19.57
CA ASN A 130 7.86 10.84 -18.32
C ASN A 130 7.74 9.87 -17.15
N ASP A 131 8.66 8.92 -17.05
CA ASP A 131 8.82 8.04 -15.90
C ASP A 131 10.30 7.65 -15.83
N THR A 132 10.87 7.69 -14.63
CA THR A 132 12.26 7.27 -14.39
C THR A 132 12.42 5.76 -14.52
N SER A 133 11.37 4.99 -14.27
CA SER A 133 11.35 3.53 -14.47
C SER A 133 11.71 3.12 -15.90
N GLU A 134 11.39 3.97 -16.89
CA GLU A 134 11.67 3.78 -18.31
C GLU A 134 13.04 4.34 -18.76
N MET A 135 13.89 4.75 -17.80
CA MET A 135 15.13 5.49 -18.08
C MET A 135 16.38 4.84 -17.46
N TRP A 136 16.24 3.67 -16.85
CA TRP A 136 17.32 2.96 -16.16
C TRP A 136 18.35 2.38 -17.15
N ILE A 137 19.63 2.66 -16.92
CA ILE A 137 20.76 1.93 -17.53
C ILE A 137 20.97 0.60 -16.81
N ASP A 138 20.90 0.67 -15.48
CA ASP A 138 21.05 -0.38 -14.48
C ASP A 138 20.21 -0.02 -13.23
N ASP A 139 20.33 -0.78 -12.15
CA ASP A 139 19.55 -0.58 -10.91
C ASP A 139 19.94 0.68 -10.11
N MET A 140 20.89 1.49 -10.58
CA MET A 140 21.42 2.65 -9.86
C MET A 140 21.58 3.92 -10.72
N ARG A 141 21.51 3.84 -12.06
CA ARG A 141 21.79 4.98 -12.95
C ARG A 141 20.77 5.21 -14.05
N VAL A 142 20.43 6.48 -14.25
CA VAL A 142 19.57 6.99 -15.33
C VAL A 142 20.39 7.36 -16.57
N PHE A 143 19.92 7.00 -17.78
CA PHE A 143 20.64 7.26 -19.03
C PHE A 143 20.74 8.74 -19.41
N GLY A 144 21.75 9.10 -20.21
CA GLY A 144 21.80 10.39 -20.92
C GLY A 144 22.20 11.64 -20.11
N VAL A 145 21.98 11.68 -18.80
CA VAL A 145 22.22 12.89 -17.99
C VAL A 145 23.69 13.35 -17.98
N GLU A 146 24.65 12.43 -17.87
CA GLU A 146 26.07 12.76 -17.94
C GLU A 146 26.45 13.31 -19.32
N ALA A 147 25.88 12.76 -20.40
CA ALA A 147 26.11 13.24 -21.75
C ALA A 147 25.60 14.68 -21.94
N LEU A 148 24.42 14.99 -21.41
CA LEU A 148 23.84 16.34 -21.43
C LEU A 148 24.64 17.32 -20.58
N TYR A 149 25.08 16.90 -19.39
CA TYR A 149 25.93 17.71 -18.52
C TYR A 149 27.25 18.08 -19.21
N MET A 150 27.95 17.11 -19.81
CA MET A 150 29.21 17.38 -20.52
C MET A 150 29.05 18.36 -21.69
N LEU A 151 27.93 18.26 -22.43
CA LEU A 151 27.60 19.23 -23.48
C LEU A 151 27.38 20.63 -22.88
N ALA A 152 26.65 20.74 -21.77
CA ALA A 152 26.38 22.00 -21.09
C ALA A 152 27.65 22.64 -20.51
N SER A 153 28.54 21.86 -19.89
CA SER A 153 29.84 22.33 -19.39
C SER A 153 30.77 22.81 -20.51
N THR A 154 30.67 22.21 -21.71
CA THR A 154 31.48 22.62 -22.87
C THR A 154 30.90 23.86 -23.56
N ASP A 155 29.57 23.96 -23.63
CA ASP A 155 28.86 25.09 -24.22
C ASP A 155 27.54 25.35 -23.50
N LEU A 156 27.60 26.36 -22.61
CA LEU A 156 26.50 26.74 -21.72
C LEU A 156 25.18 27.00 -22.43
N GLN A 157 25.16 27.37 -23.72
CA GLN A 157 23.90 27.64 -24.42
C GLN A 157 22.96 26.41 -24.49
N TYR A 158 23.50 25.21 -24.29
CA TYR A 158 22.75 23.95 -24.30
C TYR A 158 22.32 23.46 -22.91
N THR A 159 22.61 24.21 -21.83
CA THR A 159 22.20 23.84 -20.46
C THR A 159 20.68 23.64 -20.33
N TYR A 160 19.88 24.29 -21.18
CA TYR A 160 18.43 24.08 -21.20
C TYR A 160 18.01 22.65 -21.56
N LEU A 161 18.83 21.91 -22.32
CA LEU A 161 18.56 20.49 -22.61
C LEU A 161 18.72 19.63 -21.36
N LEU A 162 19.71 19.93 -20.51
CA LEU A 162 19.85 19.30 -19.21
C LEU A 162 18.66 19.64 -18.30
N GLY A 163 18.20 20.90 -18.29
CA GLY A 163 16.96 21.26 -17.59
C GLY A 163 15.75 20.46 -18.07
N GLN A 164 15.53 20.36 -19.39
CA GLN A 164 14.41 19.61 -19.96
C GLN A 164 14.45 18.10 -19.72
N PHE A 165 15.63 17.55 -19.47
CA PHE A 165 15.80 16.13 -19.19
C PHE A 165 15.14 15.73 -17.88
N PHE A 166 15.16 16.61 -16.87
CA PHE A 166 14.53 16.38 -15.58
C PHE A 166 13.01 16.51 -15.72
N ILE A 167 12.40 15.36 -15.97
CA ILE A 167 10.96 15.16 -16.09
C ILE A 167 10.26 15.30 -14.73
N PRO A 168 8.98 15.73 -14.70
CA PRO A 168 8.27 15.90 -13.44
C PRO A 168 7.97 14.60 -12.69
N TYR A 169 7.74 13.46 -13.36
CA TYR A 169 7.61 12.17 -12.68
C TYR A 169 8.99 11.53 -12.50
N TRP A 170 9.61 11.84 -11.37
CA TRP A 170 10.95 11.42 -11.02
C TRP A 170 10.93 10.57 -9.76
N ASP A 171 11.67 9.46 -9.75
CA ASP A 171 11.83 8.60 -8.58
C ASP A 171 12.84 9.24 -7.61
N ASP A 172 12.32 9.97 -6.62
CA ASP A 172 13.12 10.66 -5.60
C ASP A 172 13.60 9.74 -4.47
N GLU A 173 13.13 8.49 -4.41
CA GLU A 173 13.59 7.50 -3.43
C GLU A 173 14.83 6.76 -3.96
N HIS A 174 14.79 6.34 -5.22
CA HIS A 174 15.86 5.52 -5.81
C HIS A 174 16.78 6.29 -6.75
N ALA A 175 16.34 7.36 -7.45
CA ALA A 175 17.18 8.18 -8.34
C ALA A 175 17.57 9.53 -7.69
N THR A 176 18.23 9.49 -6.53
CA THR A 176 18.63 10.70 -5.77
C THR A 176 19.92 11.35 -6.27
N GLN A 177 20.19 12.61 -5.86
CA GLN A 177 21.43 13.39 -6.06
C GLN A 177 21.66 13.96 -7.48
N TYR A 178 20.74 13.73 -8.41
CA TYR A 178 20.84 14.25 -9.76
C TYR A 178 20.65 15.79 -9.84
N GLU A 179 20.19 16.44 -8.78
CA GLU A 179 20.10 17.90 -8.66
C GLU A 179 21.49 18.56 -8.77
N SER A 180 22.53 17.83 -8.37
CA SER A 180 23.93 18.28 -8.35
C SER A 180 24.47 18.68 -9.72
N TYR A 181 23.89 18.17 -10.82
CA TYR A 181 24.29 18.48 -12.19
C TYR A 181 24.00 19.93 -12.57
N LEU A 182 22.80 20.45 -12.27
CA LEU A 182 22.46 21.85 -12.52
C LEU A 182 23.07 22.78 -11.45
N ALA A 183 23.08 22.34 -10.19
CA ALA A 183 23.63 23.11 -9.08
C ALA A 183 25.12 23.44 -9.27
N SER A 184 25.92 22.50 -9.79
CA SER A 184 27.33 22.78 -10.04
C SER A 184 27.57 23.77 -11.17
N LEU A 185 26.76 23.72 -12.24
CA LEU A 185 26.86 24.71 -13.34
C LEU A 185 26.48 26.11 -12.84
N LEU A 186 25.48 26.20 -11.96
CA LEU A 186 25.13 27.46 -11.32
C LEU A 186 26.26 27.97 -10.41
N THR A 187 26.86 27.09 -9.62
CA THR A 187 27.97 27.46 -8.72
C THR A 187 29.20 27.93 -9.50
N GLU A 188 29.48 27.33 -10.65
CA GLU A 188 30.63 27.69 -11.49
C GLU A 188 30.44 29.01 -12.26
N HIS A 189 29.23 29.25 -12.79
CA HIS A 189 29.00 30.36 -13.74
C HIS A 189 28.07 31.47 -13.22
N GLY A 190 27.40 31.25 -12.09
CA GLY A 190 26.35 32.10 -11.56
C GLY A 190 25.11 32.17 -12.45
N TRP A 191 24.22 33.13 -12.16
CA TRP A 191 22.99 33.36 -12.93
C TRP A 191 23.26 33.99 -14.31
N HIS A 192 23.84 33.19 -15.19
CA HIS A 192 24.04 33.49 -16.60
C HIS A 192 22.72 33.29 -17.38
N PRO A 193 22.45 34.05 -18.47
CA PRO A 193 21.23 33.89 -19.28
C PRO A 193 20.90 32.45 -19.69
N ALA A 194 21.94 31.63 -19.94
CA ALA A 194 21.74 30.22 -20.29
C ALA A 194 21.31 29.34 -19.11
N LEU A 195 21.72 29.66 -17.88
CA LEU A 195 21.29 28.97 -16.66
C LEU A 195 19.87 29.39 -16.26
N ILE A 196 19.54 30.67 -16.42
CA ILE A 196 18.15 31.17 -16.28
C ILE A 196 17.24 30.45 -17.28
N LYS A 197 17.68 30.31 -18.52
CA LYS A 197 16.95 29.53 -19.53
C LYS A 197 16.80 28.06 -19.09
N ALA A 198 17.83 27.43 -18.54
CA ALA A 198 17.73 26.06 -18.05
C ALA A 198 16.73 25.90 -16.90
N PHE A 199 16.72 26.85 -15.97
CA PHE A 199 15.73 26.92 -14.89
C PHE A 199 14.29 27.00 -15.44
N ILE A 200 14.05 27.84 -16.44
CA ILE A 200 12.72 27.99 -17.09
C ILE A 200 12.31 26.74 -17.87
N TRP A 201 13.28 26.03 -18.47
CA TRP A 201 13.04 24.87 -19.32
C TRP A 201 13.00 23.55 -18.54
N CYS A 202 13.29 23.57 -17.24
CA CYS A 202 13.18 22.43 -16.34
C CYS A 202 11.73 22.28 -15.86
N ASP A 203 11.08 21.18 -16.22
CA ASP A 203 9.67 20.96 -15.88
C ASP A 203 9.52 20.47 -14.43
N ASN A 204 10.52 19.76 -13.90
CA ASN A 204 10.52 19.31 -12.52
C ASN A 204 10.82 20.45 -11.50
N PRO A 205 9.92 20.73 -10.54
CA PRO A 205 10.11 21.79 -9.54
C PRO A 205 11.24 21.51 -8.54
N THR A 206 11.45 20.25 -8.14
CA THR A 206 12.48 19.84 -7.19
C THR A 206 13.88 20.06 -7.76
N PHE A 207 14.09 19.80 -9.05
CA PHE A 207 15.36 20.09 -9.71
C PHE A 207 15.59 21.60 -9.91
N ARG A 208 14.52 22.41 -10.04
CA ARG A 208 14.64 23.88 -10.07
C ARG A 208 15.13 24.42 -8.73
N THR A 209 14.55 23.97 -7.63
CA THR A 209 14.96 24.39 -6.27
C THR A 209 16.33 23.79 -5.89
N GLY A 210 16.60 22.55 -6.31
CA GLY A 210 17.88 21.86 -6.17
C GLY A 210 19.06 22.58 -6.82
N MET A 211 18.84 23.52 -7.74
CA MET A 211 19.91 24.39 -8.25
C MET A 211 20.57 25.23 -7.14
N PHE A 212 19.83 25.58 -6.08
CA PHE A 212 20.29 26.48 -5.01
C PHE A 212 20.00 25.97 -3.59
N MET A 213 19.50 24.73 -3.44
CA MET A 213 19.21 24.06 -2.18
C MET A 213 19.80 22.64 -2.21
N ASP A 214 20.33 22.18 -1.07
CA ASP A 214 20.90 20.82 -0.93
C ASP A 214 19.95 19.85 -0.21
N ASP A 215 18.91 20.37 0.46
CA ASP A 215 17.95 19.58 1.24
C ASP A 215 16.54 20.16 1.03
N PRO A 216 15.59 19.40 0.45
CA PRO A 216 14.22 19.86 0.22
C PRO A 216 13.43 20.11 1.52
N TYR A 217 13.86 19.52 2.64
CA TYR A 217 13.22 19.69 3.96
C TYR A 217 13.76 20.89 4.73
N SER A 218 14.72 21.62 4.17
CA SER A 218 15.38 22.77 4.78
C SER A 218 15.18 24.03 3.96
N ASN A 219 15.18 25.19 4.61
CA ASN A 219 15.27 26.49 3.93
C ASN A 219 16.73 26.92 3.67
N ALA A 220 17.69 26.05 3.97
CA ALA A 220 19.10 26.34 3.78
C ALA A 220 19.42 26.39 2.27
N VAL A 221 20.02 27.50 1.87
CA VAL A 221 20.44 27.72 0.48
C VAL A 221 21.93 27.48 0.34
N THR A 222 22.32 26.82 -0.75
CA THR A 222 23.72 26.61 -1.13
C THR A 222 24.18 27.57 -2.22
N TYR A 223 23.23 28.19 -2.92
CA TYR A 223 23.46 29.32 -3.82
C TYR A 223 22.35 30.38 -3.67
N GLN A 224 22.53 31.57 -4.25
CA GLN A 224 21.48 32.60 -4.25
C GLN A 224 20.27 32.15 -5.09
N PRO A 225 19.03 32.14 -4.56
CA PRO A 225 17.83 31.84 -5.35
C PRO A 225 17.61 32.83 -6.51
N LEU A 226 17.04 32.35 -7.63
CA LEU A 226 16.84 33.17 -8.84
C LEU A 226 15.96 34.40 -8.57
N GLY A 227 14.91 34.26 -7.76
CA GLY A 227 14.02 35.35 -7.39
C GLY A 227 14.73 36.49 -6.66
N GLU A 228 15.69 36.17 -5.78
CA GLU A 228 16.52 37.18 -5.10
C GLU A 228 17.51 37.84 -6.07
N TYR A 229 18.13 37.05 -6.95
CA TYR A 229 18.99 37.60 -8.02
C TYR A 229 18.24 38.59 -8.92
N LEU A 230 17.00 38.28 -9.31
CA LEU A 230 16.17 39.16 -10.13
C LEU A 230 15.79 40.45 -9.37
N LYS A 231 15.49 40.39 -8.07
CA LYS A 231 15.24 41.58 -7.24
C LYS A 231 16.47 42.50 -7.19
N GLU A 232 17.67 41.92 -7.08
CA GLU A 232 18.94 42.65 -7.05
C GLU A 232 19.33 43.20 -8.44
N ASN A 233 18.85 42.57 -9.52
CA ASN A 233 19.12 42.94 -10.91
C ASN A 233 17.81 43.15 -11.72
N PRO A 234 17.00 44.18 -11.43
CA PRO A 234 15.68 44.36 -12.05
C PRO A 234 15.72 44.53 -13.58
N ASP A 235 16.84 44.99 -14.15
CA ASP A 235 17.05 45.09 -15.60
C ASP A 235 17.05 43.74 -16.31
N GLN A 236 17.31 42.65 -15.59
CA GLN A 236 17.27 41.29 -16.12
C GLN A 236 15.84 40.71 -16.14
N TYR A 237 14.89 41.27 -15.39
CA TYR A 237 13.54 40.72 -15.24
C TYR A 237 12.72 40.75 -16.55
N ASP A 238 12.87 41.79 -17.35
CA ASP A 238 12.21 41.83 -18.68
C ASP A 238 12.77 40.75 -19.62
N SER A 239 14.07 40.46 -19.54
CA SER A 239 14.67 39.35 -20.28
C SER A 239 14.18 38.00 -19.78
N PHE A 240 14.00 37.83 -18.46
CA PHE A 240 13.43 36.61 -17.88
C PHE A 240 12.01 36.37 -18.40
N LYS A 241 11.11 37.37 -18.33
CA LYS A 241 9.73 37.25 -18.85
C LYS A 241 9.72 36.88 -20.33
N GLN A 242 10.60 37.48 -21.13
CA GLN A 242 10.71 37.14 -22.55
C GLN A 242 11.13 35.69 -22.76
N MET A 243 12.07 35.15 -21.96
CA MET A 243 12.45 33.73 -22.01
C MET A 243 11.31 32.79 -21.60
N VAL A 244 10.46 33.18 -20.63
CA VAL A 244 9.27 32.42 -20.26
C VAL A 244 8.25 32.40 -21.40
N ILE A 245 7.99 33.54 -22.04
CA ILE A 245 7.12 33.61 -23.22
C ILE A 245 7.66 32.70 -24.33
N GLU A 246 8.97 32.76 -24.61
CA GLU A 246 9.62 31.90 -25.60
C GLU A 246 9.52 30.41 -25.25
N ARG A 247 9.58 30.03 -23.96
CA ARG A 247 9.40 28.64 -23.51
C ARG A 247 8.01 28.11 -23.88
N PHE A 248 6.96 28.84 -23.54
CA PHE A 248 5.57 28.41 -23.78
C PHE A 248 5.13 28.56 -25.24
N GLN A 249 5.75 29.46 -26.01
CA GLN A 249 5.60 29.48 -27.47
C GLN A 249 6.27 28.29 -28.16
N ALA A 250 7.33 27.74 -27.55
CA ALA A 250 8.09 26.64 -28.13
C ALA A 250 7.51 25.27 -27.78
N LYS A 251 7.09 25.06 -26.53
CA LYS A 251 6.57 23.77 -26.06
C LYS A 251 5.71 23.95 -24.78
N PRO A 252 4.71 23.10 -24.52
CA PRO A 252 4.04 23.03 -23.22
C PRO A 252 4.95 22.49 -22.09
N VAL A 253 4.48 22.59 -20.84
CA VAL A 253 5.08 21.93 -19.66
C VAL A 253 4.48 20.53 -19.51
N LEU A 254 5.32 19.55 -19.20
CA LEU A 254 4.89 18.17 -18.99
C LEU A 254 4.17 18.03 -17.64
N LEU A 255 3.03 17.36 -17.60
CA LEU A 255 2.34 17.03 -16.35
C LEU A 255 3.09 15.90 -15.60
N CYS A 256 2.99 15.90 -14.27
CA CYS A 256 3.60 14.84 -13.46
C CYS A 256 2.92 13.49 -13.72
N ARG A 257 1.59 13.44 -13.62
CA ARG A 257 0.79 12.27 -13.95
C ARG A 257 -0.58 12.70 -14.44
N ILE A 258 -1.25 11.82 -15.18
CA ILE A 258 -2.68 11.88 -15.48
C ILE A 258 -3.32 10.60 -14.96
N ASP A 259 -4.64 10.62 -14.74
CA ASP A 259 -5.36 9.37 -14.48
C ASP A 259 -5.51 8.61 -15.80
N THR A 260 -4.82 7.48 -15.91
CA THR A 260 -4.86 6.62 -17.11
C THR A 260 -6.10 5.72 -17.13
N THR A 261 -6.90 5.72 -16.07
CA THR A 261 -8.12 4.92 -15.92
C THR A 261 -9.41 5.70 -16.12
N GLU A 262 -9.36 7.02 -16.27
CA GLU A 262 -10.56 7.83 -16.54
C GLU A 262 -11.04 7.72 -18.01
N GLU A 263 -12.36 7.64 -18.19
CA GLU A 263 -12.98 7.59 -19.52
C GLU A 263 -13.05 8.95 -20.21
N ASP A 264 -13.22 10.04 -19.46
CA ASP A 264 -13.44 11.40 -20.00
C ASP A 264 -12.13 12.19 -20.20
N ASP A 265 -11.98 12.87 -21.34
CA ASP A 265 -10.79 13.68 -21.64
C ASP A 265 -10.51 14.69 -20.50
N GLU A 266 -9.29 14.71 -19.98
CA GLU A 266 -8.93 15.56 -18.84
C GLU A 266 -8.90 17.04 -19.25
N ASP A 267 -9.60 17.90 -18.52
CA ASP A 267 -9.60 19.34 -18.79
C ASP A 267 -8.36 20.04 -18.21
N PHE A 268 -7.35 20.21 -19.06
CA PHE A 268 -6.11 20.89 -18.72
C PHE A 268 -6.24 22.40 -18.46
N SER A 269 -7.43 23.00 -18.63
CA SER A 269 -7.62 24.45 -18.49
C SER A 269 -7.32 25.00 -17.08
N HIS A 270 -7.42 24.14 -16.07
CA HIS A 270 -7.24 24.46 -14.65
C HIS A 270 -5.76 24.54 -14.22
N HIS A 271 -4.81 24.10 -15.06
CA HIS A 271 -3.39 24.14 -14.73
C HIS A 271 -2.76 25.51 -15.01
N HIS A 272 -1.94 25.98 -14.06
CA HIS A 272 -1.24 27.26 -14.10
C HIS A 272 0.29 27.08 -14.05
N PRO A 273 0.94 26.58 -15.13
CA PRO A 273 2.36 26.24 -15.09
C PRO A 273 3.30 27.44 -14.93
N VAL A 274 2.85 28.66 -15.25
CA VAL A 274 3.65 29.87 -14.97
C VAL A 274 3.67 30.12 -13.46
N LEU A 275 2.57 29.84 -12.75
CA LEU A 275 2.53 29.91 -11.30
C LEU A 275 3.51 28.91 -10.67
N TRP A 276 3.57 27.68 -11.16
CA TRP A 276 4.52 26.64 -10.69
C TRP A 276 5.98 27.04 -10.88
N LEU A 277 6.29 27.74 -11.98
CA LEU A 277 7.63 28.30 -12.19
C LEU A 277 7.95 29.37 -11.14
N TYR A 278 7.01 30.27 -10.86
CA TYR A 278 7.19 31.34 -9.90
C TYR A 278 7.31 30.83 -8.46
N GLN A 279 6.63 29.74 -8.12
CA GLN A 279 6.75 29.07 -6.81
C GLN A 279 8.21 28.68 -6.52
N SER A 280 8.92 28.16 -7.53
CA SER A 280 10.32 27.74 -7.39
C SER A 280 11.37 28.87 -7.41
N LEU A 281 10.99 30.14 -7.52
CA LEU A 281 11.96 31.25 -7.62
C LEU A 281 12.71 31.52 -6.30
N PHE A 282 12.16 31.12 -5.16
CA PHE A 282 12.74 31.34 -3.84
C PHE A 282 12.85 30.02 -3.07
N SER A 283 13.75 29.98 -2.10
CA SER A 283 13.85 28.84 -1.18
C SER A 283 12.63 28.80 -0.26
N HIS A 284 12.00 27.65 -0.20
CA HIS A 284 10.98 27.32 0.78
C HIS A 284 11.12 25.83 1.12
N SER A 285 10.83 25.46 2.36
CA SER A 285 10.61 24.07 2.74
C SER A 285 9.35 23.57 2.02
N ASP A 286 9.25 22.27 1.83
CA ASP A 286 8.08 21.69 1.18
C ASP A 286 6.76 22.16 1.81
N PHE A 287 5.75 22.39 0.97
CA PHE A 287 4.43 22.86 1.38
C PHE A 287 3.45 21.71 1.63
N TYR A 288 3.91 20.46 1.76
CA TYR A 288 3.07 19.31 2.08
C TYR A 288 2.09 19.65 3.21
N ASP A 289 0.79 19.59 2.91
CA ASP A 289 -0.33 19.90 3.82
C ASP A 289 -0.40 21.34 4.39
N GLU A 290 0.43 22.28 3.93
CA GLU A 290 0.55 23.64 4.46
C GLU A 290 0.14 24.74 3.46
N ASP A 291 -1.04 24.61 2.85
CA ASP A 291 -1.59 25.56 1.87
C ASP A 291 -1.60 27.03 2.34
N GLU A 292 -1.72 27.28 3.66
CA GLU A 292 -1.63 28.64 4.23
C GLU A 292 -0.23 29.27 4.11
N LYS A 293 0.83 28.45 4.20
CA LYS A 293 2.20 28.91 4.00
C LYS A 293 2.45 29.19 2.53
N LEU A 294 1.90 28.38 1.63
CA LEU A 294 1.95 28.64 0.19
C LEU A 294 1.25 29.97 -0.15
N ASP A 295 0.03 30.20 0.36
CA ASP A 295 -0.68 31.48 0.18
C ASP A 295 0.20 32.65 0.62
N THR A 296 0.75 32.58 1.83
CA THR A 296 1.59 33.65 2.40
C THR A 296 2.84 33.89 1.57
N PHE A 297 3.47 32.81 1.10
CA PHE A 297 4.63 32.85 0.22
C PHE A 297 4.32 33.53 -1.12
N MET A 298 3.18 33.20 -1.74
CA MET A 298 2.75 33.78 -3.01
C MET A 298 2.34 35.27 -2.89
N GLN A 299 1.93 35.73 -1.71
CA GLN A 299 1.61 37.14 -1.44
C GLN A 299 2.84 38.02 -1.15
N GLN A 300 4.06 37.47 -1.15
CA GLN A 300 5.25 38.28 -0.93
C GLN A 300 5.44 39.34 -2.03
N ALA A 301 6.01 40.49 -1.66
CA ALA A 301 6.30 41.54 -2.63
C ALA A 301 7.40 41.09 -3.61
N PHE A 302 7.11 41.17 -4.90
CA PHE A 302 8.02 40.84 -5.99
C PHE A 302 7.86 41.86 -7.11
N MET A 303 8.97 42.53 -7.47
CA MET A 303 8.99 43.58 -8.49
C MET A 303 7.98 44.70 -8.21
N ALA A 304 6.97 44.88 -9.07
CA ALA A 304 5.97 45.93 -8.94
C ALA A 304 4.70 45.49 -8.18
N SER A 305 4.54 44.19 -7.90
CA SER A 305 3.34 43.62 -7.30
C SER A 305 3.66 42.48 -6.31
N THR A 306 2.77 41.49 -6.19
CA THR A 306 3.00 40.21 -5.50
C THR A 306 3.55 39.16 -6.47
N LEU A 307 4.16 38.10 -5.92
CA LEU A 307 4.65 36.97 -6.71
C LEU A 307 3.52 36.31 -7.52
N GLU A 308 2.35 36.13 -6.91
CA GLU A 308 1.14 35.59 -7.54
C GLU A 308 0.65 36.46 -8.70
N ASP A 309 0.49 37.78 -8.48
CA ASP A 309 -0.05 38.68 -9.50
C ASP A 309 0.87 38.74 -10.73
N GLU A 310 2.19 38.81 -10.52
CA GLU A 310 3.17 38.81 -11.61
C GLU A 310 3.12 37.51 -12.43
N ALA A 311 2.98 36.36 -11.77
CA ALA A 311 2.89 35.05 -12.43
C ALA A 311 1.64 34.98 -13.33
N TYR A 312 0.47 35.31 -12.79
CA TYR A 312 -0.77 35.27 -13.55
C TYR A 312 -0.86 36.35 -14.64
N ASP A 313 -0.29 37.54 -14.44
CA ASP A 313 -0.24 38.57 -15.49
C ASP A 313 0.57 38.08 -16.69
N LEU A 314 1.72 37.45 -16.41
CA LEU A 314 2.54 36.83 -17.44
C LEU A 314 1.81 35.66 -18.11
N GLU A 315 1.14 34.80 -17.35
CA GLU A 315 0.37 33.68 -17.92
C GLU A 315 -0.77 34.16 -18.82
N ALA A 316 -1.56 35.14 -18.37
CA ALA A 316 -2.63 35.73 -19.16
C ALA A 316 -2.08 36.36 -20.46
N HIS A 317 -0.91 37.01 -20.38
CA HIS A 317 -0.23 37.53 -21.55
C HIS A 317 0.21 36.42 -22.52
N ILE A 318 0.75 35.30 -22.02
CA ILE A 318 1.14 34.15 -22.83
C ILE A 318 -0.08 33.51 -23.49
N ARG A 319 -1.16 33.23 -22.73
CA ARG A 319 -2.42 32.67 -23.24
C ARG A 319 -3.06 33.54 -24.32
N SER A 320 -2.83 34.86 -24.29
CA SER A 320 -3.31 35.75 -25.36
C SER A 320 -2.53 35.63 -26.69
N GLN A 321 -1.37 34.97 -26.69
CA GLN A 321 -0.46 34.86 -27.83
C GLN A 321 -0.37 33.46 -28.42
N ILE A 322 -0.76 32.42 -27.67
CA ILE A 322 -0.70 31.03 -28.11
C ILE A 322 -2.12 30.46 -28.25
N THR A 323 -2.30 29.51 -29.18
CA THR A 323 -3.56 28.79 -29.36
C THR A 323 -3.59 27.44 -28.63
N ASP A 324 -2.42 26.91 -28.31
CA ASP A 324 -2.24 25.56 -27.75
C ASP A 324 -2.25 25.61 -26.21
N THR A 325 -2.40 24.45 -25.56
CA THR A 325 -2.40 24.34 -24.10
C THR A 325 -1.01 24.67 -23.52
N LEU A 326 -0.99 25.19 -22.28
CA LEU A 326 0.27 25.45 -21.57
C LEU A 326 0.90 24.19 -20.97
N VAL A 327 0.11 23.12 -20.82
CA VAL A 327 0.54 21.81 -20.32
C VAL A 327 0.21 20.71 -21.33
N GLU A 328 0.96 19.61 -21.25
CA GLU A 328 0.77 18.39 -22.03
C GLU A 328 0.95 17.16 -21.14
N ALA A 329 0.19 16.09 -21.41
CA ALA A 329 0.47 14.75 -20.89
C ALA A 329 1.61 14.11 -21.69
N SER A 330 2.29 13.11 -21.11
CA SER A 330 3.31 12.36 -21.84
C SER A 330 2.69 11.47 -22.91
N GLU A 331 3.44 11.17 -23.96
CA GLU A 331 2.97 10.28 -25.02
C GLU A 331 2.73 8.86 -24.51
N ASN A 332 3.53 8.39 -23.54
CA ASN A 332 3.34 7.10 -22.91
C ASN A 332 2.07 7.03 -22.06
N ALA A 333 1.78 8.05 -21.23
CA ALA A 333 0.56 8.07 -20.42
C ALA A 333 -0.72 8.10 -21.29
N LEU A 334 -0.70 8.82 -22.42
CA LEU A 334 -1.80 8.80 -23.39
C LEU A 334 -1.95 7.45 -24.08
N LYS A 335 -0.84 6.75 -24.33
CA LYS A 335 -0.84 5.39 -24.89
C LYS A 335 -1.42 4.39 -23.88
N GLU A 336 -0.98 4.41 -22.63
CA GLU A 336 -1.51 3.58 -21.54
C GLU A 336 -3.01 3.78 -21.35
N ARG A 337 -3.47 5.04 -21.34
CA ARG A 337 -4.90 5.35 -21.28
C ARG A 337 -5.67 4.78 -22.47
N ALA A 338 -5.13 4.91 -23.69
CA ALA A 338 -5.77 4.33 -24.88
C ALA A 338 -5.81 2.79 -24.82
N GLU A 339 -4.79 2.15 -24.26
CA GLU A 339 -4.73 0.71 -24.03
C GLU A 339 -5.77 0.27 -22.99
N TYR A 340 -5.92 1.02 -21.89
CA TYR A 340 -6.95 0.77 -20.88
C TYR A 340 -8.38 0.92 -21.45
N LEU A 341 -8.66 1.98 -22.21
CA LEU A 341 -9.96 2.15 -22.88
C LEU A 341 -10.24 1.02 -23.88
N ALA A 342 -9.21 0.55 -24.59
CA ALA A 342 -9.34 -0.60 -25.48
C ALA A 342 -9.56 -1.92 -24.71
N TYR A 343 -9.01 -2.04 -23.51
CA TYR A 343 -9.30 -3.14 -22.58
C TYR A 343 -10.76 -3.10 -22.13
N LEU A 344 -11.27 -1.96 -21.63
CA LEU A 344 -12.68 -1.83 -21.22
C LEU A 344 -13.65 -2.17 -22.35
N ALA A 345 -13.41 -1.64 -23.55
CA ALA A 345 -14.24 -1.93 -24.72
C ALA A 345 -14.22 -3.41 -25.14
N ARG A 346 -13.16 -4.16 -24.83
CA ARG A 346 -13.09 -5.62 -25.03
C ARG A 346 -13.80 -6.37 -23.91
N ASP A 347 -13.59 -5.95 -22.66
CA ASP A 347 -14.20 -6.54 -21.48
C ASP A 347 -15.74 -6.45 -21.51
N GLU A 348 -16.31 -5.34 -21.96
CA GLU A 348 -17.77 -5.22 -22.17
C GLU A 348 -18.33 -6.28 -23.12
N ARG A 349 -17.52 -6.74 -24.08
CA ARG A 349 -17.92 -7.71 -25.11
C ARG A 349 -17.74 -9.15 -24.65
N GLN A 350 -17.19 -9.42 -23.47
CA GLN A 350 -16.98 -10.78 -22.96
C GLN A 350 -18.28 -11.60 -22.84
N TYR A 351 -19.43 -10.91 -22.68
CA TYR A 351 -20.75 -11.53 -22.61
C TYR A 351 -21.39 -11.78 -23.99
N GLU A 352 -20.75 -11.36 -25.09
CA GLU A 352 -21.22 -11.67 -26.44
C GLU A 352 -21.01 -13.16 -26.75
N LEU A 353 -22.07 -13.82 -27.23
CA LEU A 353 -22.02 -15.25 -27.55
C LEU A 353 -20.94 -15.59 -28.59
N ASN A 354 -20.01 -16.48 -28.23
CA ASN A 354 -18.89 -16.95 -29.06
C ASN A 354 -17.81 -15.88 -29.30
N PHE A 355 -17.68 -14.85 -28.45
CA PHE A 355 -16.68 -13.81 -28.63
C PHE A 355 -15.25 -14.33 -28.47
N GLY A 356 -14.94 -15.03 -27.38
CA GLY A 356 -13.62 -15.63 -27.17
C GLY A 356 -13.17 -16.56 -28.31
N THR A 357 -14.09 -17.35 -28.86
CA THR A 357 -13.84 -18.23 -30.00
C THR A 357 -13.56 -17.44 -31.29
N GLN A 358 -14.23 -16.29 -31.48
CA GLN A 358 -13.98 -15.38 -32.59
C GLN A 358 -12.61 -14.69 -32.48
N VAL A 359 -12.21 -14.29 -31.26
CA VAL A 359 -10.91 -13.70 -30.96
C VAL A 359 -9.78 -14.72 -31.20
N LEU A 360 -9.98 -15.99 -30.81
CA LEU A 360 -9.00 -17.05 -30.96
C LEU A 360 -8.79 -17.49 -32.42
N LYS A 361 -9.86 -17.59 -33.22
CA LYS A 361 -9.85 -18.23 -34.54
C LYS A 361 -8.76 -17.71 -35.50
N PRO A 362 -8.54 -16.39 -35.66
CA PRO A 362 -7.48 -15.87 -36.52
C PRO A 362 -6.08 -16.37 -36.16
N LEU A 363 -5.78 -16.55 -34.86
CA LEU A 363 -4.50 -17.05 -34.40
C LEU A 363 -4.28 -18.50 -34.86
N ILE A 364 -5.29 -19.37 -34.68
CA ILE A 364 -5.22 -20.77 -35.12
C ILE A 364 -5.06 -20.87 -36.64
N LEU A 365 -5.81 -20.07 -37.40
CA LEU A 365 -5.72 -20.09 -38.87
C LEU A 365 -4.37 -19.61 -39.39
N ALA A 366 -3.66 -18.76 -38.64
CA ALA A 366 -2.31 -18.31 -38.98
C ALA A 366 -1.22 -19.35 -38.67
N MET A 367 -1.49 -20.35 -37.84
CA MET A 367 -0.54 -21.43 -37.55
C MET A 367 -0.31 -22.32 -38.79
N PRO A 368 0.83 -23.04 -38.87
CA PRO A 368 1.05 -24.07 -39.87
C PRO A 368 -0.10 -25.09 -39.88
N GLN A 369 -0.70 -25.32 -41.05
CA GLN A 369 -1.89 -26.19 -41.21
C GLN A 369 -3.14 -25.66 -40.47
N GLY A 370 -3.25 -24.35 -40.24
CA GLY A 370 -4.31 -23.72 -39.44
C GLY A 370 -5.75 -24.11 -39.79
N GLU A 371 -6.10 -24.27 -41.07
CA GLU A 371 -7.43 -24.75 -41.49
C GLU A 371 -7.72 -26.17 -40.97
N GLN A 372 -6.72 -27.06 -40.98
CA GLN A 372 -6.85 -28.43 -40.47
C GLN A 372 -6.84 -28.46 -38.94
N LEU A 373 -6.06 -27.58 -38.30
CA LEU A 373 -6.09 -27.41 -36.84
C LEU A 373 -7.46 -26.87 -36.37
N TRP A 374 -8.08 -25.96 -37.13
CA TRP A 374 -9.42 -25.47 -36.84
C TRP A 374 -10.48 -26.56 -37.00
N CYS A 375 -10.40 -27.38 -38.07
CA CYS A 375 -11.24 -28.57 -38.22
C CYS A 375 -11.08 -29.53 -37.02
N TYR A 376 -9.84 -29.79 -36.59
CA TYR A 376 -9.56 -30.59 -35.40
C TYR A 376 -10.28 -30.01 -34.17
N ILE A 377 -10.15 -28.71 -33.91
CA ILE A 377 -10.85 -28.05 -32.80
C ILE A 377 -12.37 -28.24 -32.93
N GLU A 378 -12.98 -28.01 -34.10
CA GLU A 378 -14.43 -28.07 -34.27
C GLU A 378 -15.00 -29.49 -34.08
N ASN A 379 -14.45 -30.50 -34.76
CA ASN A 379 -15.07 -31.83 -34.86
C ASN A 379 -14.13 -33.04 -34.61
N GLY A 380 -12.81 -32.82 -34.51
CA GLY A 380 -11.81 -33.82 -34.12
C GLY A 380 -11.21 -34.56 -35.31
N GLU A 381 -11.58 -34.15 -36.52
CA GLU A 381 -10.97 -34.61 -37.77
C GLU A 381 -9.55 -34.05 -37.92
N ASP A 382 -8.72 -34.64 -38.78
CA ASP A 382 -7.36 -34.15 -39.11
C ASP A 382 -6.34 -34.07 -37.94
N ARG A 383 -6.41 -34.99 -36.96
CA ARG A 383 -5.42 -35.11 -35.86
C ARG A 383 -3.95 -35.13 -36.31
N SER A 384 -3.65 -35.57 -37.54
CA SER A 384 -2.30 -35.52 -38.09
C SER A 384 -1.72 -34.10 -38.19
N ALA A 385 -2.57 -33.06 -38.31
CA ALA A 385 -2.13 -31.67 -38.30
C ALA A 385 -1.63 -31.25 -36.91
N LEU A 386 -2.30 -31.68 -35.84
CA LEU A 386 -1.85 -31.49 -34.46
C LEU A 386 -0.53 -32.22 -34.18
N ASP A 387 -0.43 -33.49 -34.58
CA ASP A 387 0.77 -34.30 -34.34
C ASP A 387 2.02 -33.75 -35.07
N ALA A 388 1.81 -33.00 -36.15
CA ALA A 388 2.86 -32.35 -36.95
C ALA A 388 3.15 -30.90 -36.53
N LEU A 389 2.44 -30.36 -35.54
CA LEU A 389 2.63 -28.99 -35.06
C LEU A 389 3.90 -28.92 -34.19
N GLU A 390 4.87 -28.15 -34.66
CA GLU A 390 6.10 -27.82 -33.91
C GLU A 390 5.88 -26.56 -33.04
N GLU A 391 6.83 -26.27 -32.15
CA GLU A 391 6.79 -25.06 -31.33
C GLU A 391 6.79 -23.79 -32.21
N ILE A 392 5.97 -22.82 -31.84
CA ILE A 392 5.80 -21.56 -32.54
C ILE A 392 5.90 -20.42 -31.52
N GLU A 393 6.64 -19.37 -31.86
CA GLU A 393 6.61 -18.10 -31.13
C GLU A 393 5.21 -17.48 -31.27
N LEU A 394 4.35 -17.66 -30.26
CA LEU A 394 2.95 -17.28 -30.35
C LEU A 394 2.75 -15.76 -30.32
N ILE A 395 3.57 -15.03 -29.56
CA ILE A 395 3.44 -13.57 -29.42
C ILE A 395 3.64 -12.85 -30.77
N PRO A 396 4.76 -13.04 -31.52
CA PRO A 396 4.92 -12.41 -32.82
C PRO A 396 3.85 -12.83 -33.84
N LEU A 397 3.39 -14.10 -33.77
CA LEU A 397 2.34 -14.61 -34.66
C LEU A 397 0.99 -13.93 -34.38
N ALA A 398 0.61 -13.79 -33.11
CA ALA A 398 -0.60 -13.11 -32.68
C ALA A 398 -0.57 -11.63 -33.09
N LYS A 399 0.54 -10.92 -32.84
CA LYS A 399 0.71 -9.52 -33.28
C LYS A 399 0.50 -9.33 -34.77
N ALA A 400 0.99 -10.26 -35.59
CA ALA A 400 0.92 -10.15 -37.04
C ALA A 400 -0.46 -10.51 -37.63
N HIS A 401 -1.19 -11.44 -37.02
CA HIS A 401 -2.37 -12.07 -37.65
C HIS A 401 -3.64 -12.10 -36.79
N ALA A 402 -3.56 -11.86 -35.49
CA ALA A 402 -4.66 -11.93 -34.54
C ALA A 402 -4.55 -10.82 -33.46
N PRO A 403 -4.71 -9.53 -33.82
CA PRO A 403 -4.44 -8.41 -32.93
C PRO A 403 -5.29 -8.40 -31.65
N GLU A 404 -6.57 -8.80 -31.71
CA GLU A 404 -7.42 -8.91 -30.51
C GLU A 404 -6.93 -10.00 -29.55
N MET A 405 -6.47 -11.14 -30.09
CA MET A 405 -5.86 -12.21 -29.27
C MET A 405 -4.48 -11.80 -28.74
N SER A 406 -3.73 -11.00 -29.51
CA SER A 406 -2.47 -10.43 -29.03
C SER A 406 -2.69 -9.54 -27.82
N ALA A 407 -3.68 -8.65 -27.87
CA ALA A 407 -4.05 -7.81 -26.73
C ALA A 407 -4.45 -8.67 -25.52
N GLN A 408 -5.32 -9.67 -25.71
CA GLN A 408 -5.71 -10.61 -24.65
C GLN A 408 -4.51 -11.34 -24.01
N ILE A 409 -3.52 -11.71 -24.81
CA ILE A 409 -2.27 -12.31 -24.31
C ILE A 409 -1.47 -11.26 -23.51
N GLU A 410 -1.37 -10.03 -24.00
CA GLU A 410 -0.62 -8.94 -23.35
C GLU A 410 -1.22 -8.50 -22.02
N ASP A 411 -2.56 -8.45 -21.88
CA ASP A 411 -3.20 -8.04 -20.63
C ASP A 411 -2.93 -9.01 -19.46
N HIS A 412 -2.68 -10.28 -19.77
CA HIS A 412 -2.50 -11.34 -18.78
C HIS A 412 -1.05 -11.77 -18.61
N LEU A 413 -0.14 -11.42 -19.53
CA LEU A 413 1.26 -11.76 -19.42
C LEU A 413 2.00 -10.85 -18.46
N CYS A 414 2.81 -11.45 -17.59
CA CYS A 414 3.78 -10.71 -16.78
C CYS A 414 4.92 -10.15 -17.66
N SER A 415 5.33 -8.91 -17.42
CA SER A 415 6.35 -8.20 -18.20
C SER A 415 7.73 -8.90 -18.18
N PHE A 416 8.09 -9.55 -17.08
CA PHE A 416 9.37 -10.23 -16.91
C PHE A 416 9.44 -11.63 -17.56
N GLU A 417 8.30 -12.22 -17.96
CA GLU A 417 8.24 -13.50 -18.69
C GLU A 417 7.49 -13.38 -20.03
N TYR A 418 7.80 -12.34 -20.79
CA TYR A 418 7.17 -12.06 -22.08
C TYR A 418 7.64 -13.01 -23.22
N ASN A 419 7.27 -14.28 -23.15
CA ASN A 419 7.57 -15.31 -24.14
C ASN A 419 6.61 -16.51 -23.99
N ASN A 420 6.86 -17.61 -24.73
CA ASN A 420 6.05 -18.83 -24.64
C ASN A 420 6.02 -19.49 -23.24
N GLN A 421 7.04 -19.26 -22.39
CA GLN A 421 7.02 -19.70 -20.99
C GLN A 421 5.91 -18.97 -20.24
N GLY A 422 5.91 -17.63 -20.25
CA GLY A 422 4.85 -16.84 -19.62
C GLY A 422 3.45 -17.18 -20.12
N ILE A 423 3.30 -17.44 -21.43
CA ILE A 423 1.99 -17.88 -21.98
C ILE A 423 1.57 -19.22 -21.37
N THR A 424 2.51 -20.13 -21.15
CA THR A 424 2.22 -21.41 -20.50
C THR A 424 1.83 -21.23 -19.04
N GLU A 425 2.42 -20.23 -18.35
CA GLU A 425 2.11 -19.93 -16.95
C GLU A 425 0.71 -19.34 -16.80
N GLU A 426 0.34 -18.41 -17.68
CA GLU A 426 -0.91 -17.67 -17.66
C GLU A 426 -1.98 -18.23 -18.61
N LEU A 427 -1.80 -19.47 -19.10
CA LEU A 427 -2.66 -20.05 -20.13
C LEU A 427 -4.15 -20.09 -19.74
N ASN A 428 -4.43 -20.27 -18.45
CA ASN A 428 -5.80 -20.26 -17.93
C ASN A 428 -6.47 -18.90 -18.15
N SER A 429 -5.79 -17.82 -17.74
CA SER A 429 -6.24 -16.43 -17.87
C SER A 429 -6.37 -16.03 -19.35
N ILE A 430 -5.37 -16.38 -20.17
CA ILE A 430 -5.36 -16.10 -21.62
C ILE A 430 -6.54 -16.77 -22.34
N LEU A 431 -6.97 -17.95 -21.90
CA LEU A 431 -8.06 -18.71 -22.51
C LEU A 431 -9.42 -18.49 -21.82
N ASP A 432 -9.54 -17.57 -20.87
CA ASP A 432 -10.76 -17.44 -20.07
C ASP A 432 -11.99 -17.05 -20.92
N LEU A 433 -11.83 -16.14 -21.89
CA LEU A 433 -12.89 -15.81 -22.86
C LEU A 433 -13.36 -17.05 -23.66
N VAL A 434 -12.42 -17.91 -24.06
CA VAL A 434 -12.73 -19.14 -24.81
C VAL A 434 -13.38 -20.18 -23.91
N ARG A 435 -12.94 -20.23 -22.65
CA ARG A 435 -13.52 -21.09 -21.60
C ARG A 435 -14.97 -20.70 -21.33
N GLY A 436 -15.23 -19.42 -21.08
CA GLY A 436 -16.56 -18.86 -20.88
C GLY A 436 -17.50 -19.20 -22.04
N ASP A 437 -17.04 -19.01 -23.28
CA ASP A 437 -17.79 -19.37 -24.49
C ASP A 437 -18.15 -20.86 -24.60
N LEU A 438 -17.20 -21.75 -24.31
CA LEU A 438 -17.36 -23.18 -24.61
C LEU A 438 -17.93 -23.98 -23.45
N LEU A 439 -17.73 -23.53 -22.21
CA LEU A 439 -18.13 -24.27 -21.01
C LEU A 439 -19.40 -23.73 -20.35
N THR A 440 -19.80 -22.48 -20.60
CA THR A 440 -21.05 -21.93 -20.06
C THR A 440 -22.27 -22.58 -20.75
N ASP A 441 -23.25 -23.02 -19.95
CA ASP A 441 -24.51 -23.53 -20.49
C ASP A 441 -25.43 -22.39 -20.96
N HIS A 442 -25.18 -21.89 -22.17
CA HIS A 442 -26.04 -20.91 -22.83
C HIS A 442 -27.40 -21.48 -23.32
N PHE A 443 -27.66 -22.77 -23.09
CA PHE A 443 -28.86 -23.47 -23.58
C PHE A 443 -29.83 -23.85 -22.45
N GLY A 444 -29.41 -23.73 -21.19
CA GLY A 444 -30.22 -24.01 -20.01
C GLY A 444 -31.23 -22.90 -19.72
N GLU A 445 -32.43 -23.27 -19.28
CA GLU A 445 -33.39 -22.31 -18.71
C GLU A 445 -33.29 -22.37 -17.19
N GLU A 446 -33.05 -21.23 -16.55
CA GLU A 446 -33.08 -21.12 -15.08
C GLU A 446 -34.52 -21.30 -14.59
N SER A 447 -34.72 -22.32 -13.77
CA SER A 447 -36.00 -22.64 -13.14
C SER A 447 -35.86 -22.50 -11.63
N THR A 448 -36.55 -21.51 -11.08
CA THR A 448 -36.60 -21.28 -9.64
C THR A 448 -37.75 -22.06 -9.02
N ILE A 449 -37.45 -22.97 -8.09
CA ILE A 449 -38.42 -23.74 -7.33
C ILE A 449 -38.46 -23.22 -5.89
N GLU A 450 -39.60 -22.66 -5.50
CA GLU A 450 -39.87 -22.32 -4.10
C GLU A 450 -40.48 -23.53 -3.38
N HIS A 451 -39.76 -24.08 -2.42
CA HIS A 451 -40.21 -25.20 -1.59
C HIS A 451 -41.18 -24.72 -0.49
N GLU A 452 -42.04 -25.61 0.03
CA GLU A 452 -43.07 -25.28 1.04
C GLU A 452 -42.52 -24.69 2.36
N ASN A 453 -41.21 -24.80 2.61
CA ASN A 453 -40.50 -24.22 3.75
C ASN A 453 -39.85 -22.86 3.46
N GLY A 454 -40.05 -22.28 2.27
CA GLY A 454 -39.46 -21.00 1.85
C GLY A 454 -38.04 -21.10 1.28
N LEU A 455 -37.49 -22.31 1.10
CA LEU A 455 -36.21 -22.49 0.38
C LEU A 455 -36.46 -22.24 -1.11
N ILE A 456 -35.69 -21.33 -1.70
CA ILE A 456 -35.71 -21.08 -3.14
C ILE A 456 -34.49 -21.77 -3.75
N THR A 457 -34.72 -22.75 -4.63
CA THR A 457 -33.65 -23.46 -5.35
C THR A 457 -33.73 -23.05 -6.82
N THR A 458 -32.69 -22.40 -7.34
CA THR A 458 -32.56 -22.12 -8.78
C THR A 458 -31.80 -23.27 -9.43
N LEU A 459 -32.38 -23.87 -10.47
CA LEU A 459 -31.77 -24.95 -11.23
C LEU A 459 -31.69 -24.54 -12.69
N THR A 460 -30.51 -24.63 -13.28
CA THR A 460 -30.36 -24.51 -14.73
C THR A 460 -30.76 -25.84 -15.36
N VAL A 461 -31.87 -25.84 -16.12
CA VAL A 461 -32.40 -27.06 -16.72
C VAL A 461 -32.07 -27.07 -18.21
N THR A 462 -31.09 -27.89 -18.60
CA THR A 462 -30.77 -28.15 -20.00
C THR A 462 -31.65 -29.27 -20.57
N ALA A 463 -32.27 -29.04 -21.72
CA ALA A 463 -32.99 -30.08 -22.44
C ALA A 463 -32.03 -31.22 -22.88
N ASP A 464 -32.50 -32.48 -22.83
CA ASP A 464 -31.70 -33.64 -23.26
C ASP A 464 -31.22 -33.54 -24.73
N SER A 465 -31.90 -32.75 -25.57
CA SER A 465 -31.49 -32.45 -26.94
C SER A 465 -30.19 -31.66 -27.04
N ASP A 466 -29.85 -30.88 -26.02
CA ASP A 466 -28.75 -29.92 -26.03
C ASP A 466 -27.56 -30.38 -25.16
N LYS A 467 -27.75 -31.39 -24.29
CA LYS A 467 -26.64 -32.06 -23.56
C LYS A 467 -25.54 -32.58 -24.48
N GLY A 468 -25.91 -33.14 -25.64
CA GLY A 468 -24.94 -33.60 -26.64
C GLY A 468 -24.14 -32.45 -27.28
N ARG A 469 -24.69 -31.23 -27.32
CA ARG A 469 -23.99 -30.04 -27.80
C ARG A 469 -23.04 -29.48 -26.74
N LEU A 470 -23.45 -29.47 -25.47
CA LEU A 470 -22.57 -29.10 -24.35
C LEU A 470 -21.35 -30.02 -24.28
N GLU A 471 -21.54 -31.33 -24.38
CA GLU A 471 -20.43 -32.28 -24.42
C GLU A 471 -19.52 -32.04 -25.63
N ALA A 472 -20.08 -31.73 -26.80
CA ALA A 472 -19.29 -31.37 -27.97
C ALA A 472 -18.44 -30.11 -27.72
N ARG A 473 -18.98 -29.07 -27.08
CA ARG A 473 -18.24 -27.83 -26.72
C ARG A 473 -17.16 -28.08 -25.66
N ARG A 474 -17.43 -28.90 -24.64
CA ARG A 474 -16.43 -29.39 -23.67
C ARG A 474 -15.25 -30.06 -24.38
N GLN A 475 -15.54 -30.93 -25.35
CA GLN A 475 -14.49 -31.55 -26.17
C GLN A 475 -13.78 -30.55 -27.09
N GLN A 476 -14.45 -29.50 -27.60
CA GLN A 476 -13.82 -28.44 -28.39
C GLN A 476 -12.78 -27.68 -27.55
N TYR A 477 -13.11 -27.33 -26.31
CA TYR A 477 -12.18 -26.63 -25.42
C TYR A 477 -10.92 -27.47 -25.11
N LEU A 478 -11.06 -28.77 -24.83
CA LEU A 478 -9.91 -29.67 -24.68
C LEU A 478 -9.02 -29.72 -25.93
N ARG A 479 -9.62 -29.59 -27.12
CA ARG A 479 -8.88 -29.57 -28.39
C ARG A 479 -8.20 -28.23 -28.66
N VAL A 480 -8.75 -27.11 -28.18
CA VAL A 480 -8.04 -25.82 -28.13
C VAL A 480 -6.77 -25.98 -27.30
N ILE A 481 -6.87 -26.56 -26.10
CA ILE A 481 -5.73 -26.75 -25.20
C ILE A 481 -4.68 -27.68 -25.83
N ASP A 482 -5.10 -28.73 -26.54
CA ASP A 482 -4.15 -29.58 -27.27
C ASP A 482 -3.31 -28.76 -28.26
N VAL A 483 -3.93 -27.85 -29.02
CA VAL A 483 -3.23 -27.01 -30.00
C VAL A 483 -2.25 -26.08 -29.30
N PHE A 484 -2.64 -25.42 -28.20
CA PHE A 484 -1.73 -24.58 -27.42
C PHE A 484 -0.59 -25.39 -26.80
N TYR A 485 -0.86 -26.56 -26.22
CA TYR A 485 0.17 -27.43 -25.67
C TYR A 485 1.22 -27.82 -26.73
N HIS A 486 0.82 -28.12 -27.97
CA HIS A 486 1.76 -28.40 -29.06
C HIS A 486 2.49 -27.15 -29.55
N ALA A 487 1.77 -26.05 -29.77
CA ALA A 487 2.35 -24.78 -30.23
C ALA A 487 3.34 -24.19 -29.23
N LEU A 488 3.15 -24.44 -27.93
CA LEU A 488 4.05 -24.06 -26.84
C LEU A 488 5.15 -25.11 -26.59
N GLY A 489 5.41 -26.02 -27.53
CA GLY A 489 6.54 -26.97 -27.43
C GLY A 489 6.34 -28.09 -26.42
N LYS A 490 5.09 -28.43 -26.08
CA LYS A 490 4.73 -29.50 -25.13
C LYS A 490 5.30 -29.27 -23.73
N ARG A 491 5.31 -28.00 -23.30
CA ARG A 491 5.60 -27.59 -21.92
C ARG A 491 4.46 -28.06 -21.01
N GLU A 492 4.81 -28.54 -19.82
CA GLU A 492 3.83 -29.01 -18.83
C GLU A 492 2.94 -27.84 -18.37
N LEU A 493 1.63 -28.08 -18.29
CA LEU A 493 0.68 -27.08 -17.83
C LEU A 493 0.92 -26.75 -16.34
N ARG A 494 0.82 -25.47 -15.98
CA ARG A 494 0.98 -25.01 -14.59
C ARG A 494 -0.28 -25.27 -13.75
N LYS A 495 -0.16 -25.03 -12.43
CA LYS A 495 -1.18 -25.27 -11.39
C LYS A 495 -2.58 -24.79 -11.82
N TYR A 496 -2.74 -23.50 -12.11
CA TYR A 496 -4.05 -22.92 -12.42
C TYR A 496 -4.73 -23.53 -13.65
N MET A 497 -3.97 -23.76 -14.73
CA MET A 497 -4.51 -24.42 -15.93
C MET A 497 -4.84 -25.90 -15.66
N MET A 498 -4.03 -26.59 -14.87
CA MET A 498 -4.35 -27.97 -14.49
C MET A 498 -5.60 -28.07 -13.61
N GLU A 499 -5.74 -27.17 -12.65
CA GLU A 499 -6.91 -27.10 -11.75
C GLU A 499 -8.17 -26.81 -12.55
N SER A 500 -8.13 -25.85 -13.49
CA SER A 500 -9.30 -25.49 -14.31
C SER A 500 -9.82 -26.63 -15.21
N LEU A 501 -9.00 -27.67 -15.46
CA LEU A 501 -9.39 -28.86 -16.22
C LEU A 501 -9.80 -30.05 -15.36
N THR A 502 -9.33 -30.10 -14.12
CA THR A 502 -9.41 -31.30 -13.28
C THR A 502 -10.27 -31.15 -12.04
N GLU A 503 -10.68 -29.92 -11.72
CA GLU A 503 -11.49 -29.57 -10.56
C GLU A 503 -12.93 -29.19 -10.95
N GLY A 504 -13.90 -29.56 -10.10
CA GLY A 504 -15.35 -29.36 -10.28
C GLY A 504 -16.14 -30.68 -10.35
N ASP A 505 -17.15 -30.87 -9.49
CA ASP A 505 -17.91 -32.14 -9.41
C ASP A 505 -18.82 -32.38 -10.64
N GLU A 506 -19.30 -31.33 -11.31
CA GLU A 506 -20.09 -31.41 -12.56
C GLU A 506 -19.35 -30.86 -13.81
N ASP A 507 -18.22 -30.16 -13.61
CA ASP A 507 -17.50 -29.41 -14.65
C ASP A 507 -16.06 -29.85 -14.92
N ALA A 508 -15.49 -30.78 -14.14
CA ALA A 508 -14.16 -31.33 -14.43
C ALA A 508 -14.14 -32.02 -15.80
N LEU A 509 -13.22 -31.58 -16.67
CA LEU A 509 -13.10 -32.09 -18.03
C LEU A 509 -12.26 -33.36 -18.11
N LEU A 510 -11.29 -33.51 -17.19
CA LEU A 510 -10.37 -34.64 -17.13
C LEU A 510 -10.12 -35.04 -15.67
N SER A 511 -9.74 -36.31 -15.44
CA SER A 511 -9.08 -36.66 -14.18
C SER A 511 -7.65 -36.08 -14.15
N ARG A 512 -7.07 -35.80 -12.97
CA ARG A 512 -5.67 -35.35 -12.85
C ARG A 512 -4.69 -36.31 -13.53
N GLN A 513 -4.91 -37.62 -13.42
CA GLN A 513 -4.11 -38.64 -14.11
C GLN A 513 -4.25 -38.57 -15.64
N ASP A 514 -5.46 -38.37 -16.16
CA ASP A 514 -5.65 -38.19 -17.61
C ASP A 514 -5.03 -36.88 -18.10
N CYS A 515 -5.08 -35.82 -17.29
CA CYS A 515 -4.38 -34.57 -17.54
C CYS A 515 -2.86 -34.80 -17.63
N TYR A 516 -2.25 -35.50 -16.66
CA TYR A 516 -0.83 -35.88 -16.73
C TYR A 516 -0.49 -36.74 -17.96
N ARG A 517 -1.34 -37.71 -18.31
CA ARG A 517 -1.13 -38.54 -19.52
C ARG A 517 -1.18 -37.70 -20.80
N ARG A 518 -1.98 -36.63 -20.81
CA ARG A 518 -2.23 -35.80 -21.99
C ARG A 518 -1.23 -34.64 -22.12
N TYR A 519 -0.86 -34.01 -21.01
CA TYR A 519 -0.14 -32.73 -20.98
C TYR A 519 1.17 -32.74 -20.16
N SER A 520 1.63 -33.91 -19.69
CA SER A 520 2.94 -34.03 -19.03
C SER A 520 3.86 -35.00 -19.76
N GLN A 521 5.15 -34.69 -19.75
CA GLN A 521 6.20 -35.56 -20.29
C GLN A 521 6.56 -36.64 -19.28
N LEU A 522 5.71 -37.67 -19.17
CA LEU A 522 5.91 -38.77 -18.25
C LEU A 522 7.09 -39.65 -18.69
N PRO A 523 7.95 -40.12 -17.75
CA PRO A 523 9.04 -41.02 -18.08
C PRO A 523 8.51 -42.32 -18.69
N ALA A 524 9.26 -42.89 -19.64
CA ALA A 524 8.92 -44.21 -20.20
C ALA A 524 8.91 -45.24 -19.07
N PRO A 525 7.93 -46.17 -19.03
CA PRO A 525 7.84 -47.16 -17.96
C PRO A 525 9.15 -47.94 -17.88
N GLU A 526 9.88 -47.79 -16.78
CA GLU A 526 11.13 -48.51 -16.57
C GLU A 526 10.83 -50.01 -16.50
N THR A 527 11.33 -50.76 -17.47
CA THR A 527 11.21 -52.24 -17.53
C THR A 527 12.38 -52.93 -16.81
N THR A 528 13.04 -52.24 -15.88
CA THR A 528 14.11 -52.84 -15.08
C THR A 528 13.52 -53.53 -13.85
N PRO A 529 13.83 -54.83 -13.62
CA PRO A 529 13.44 -55.51 -12.40
C PRO A 529 14.37 -55.02 -11.28
N SER A 530 13.92 -54.03 -10.50
CA SER A 530 14.59 -53.67 -9.25
C SER A 530 13.79 -54.22 -8.06
N ASP A 531 14.51 -54.95 -7.20
CA ASP A 531 14.17 -55.42 -5.86
C ASP A 531 12.71 -55.83 -5.58
N ALA A 532 12.41 -57.06 -6.01
CA ALA A 532 11.53 -58.12 -5.48
C ALA A 532 10.22 -57.87 -4.69
N ASP A 533 9.86 -56.67 -4.23
CA ASP A 533 8.64 -56.48 -3.42
C ASP A 533 7.71 -55.31 -3.83
N ASN A 534 8.11 -54.41 -4.76
CA ASN A 534 7.23 -53.32 -5.23
C ASN A 534 7.12 -53.29 -6.77
N GLU A 535 5.92 -53.46 -7.31
CA GLU A 535 5.66 -53.14 -8.72
C GLU A 535 5.78 -51.61 -8.92
N PRO A 536 6.50 -51.12 -9.95
CA PRO A 536 6.62 -49.69 -10.19
C PRO A 536 5.23 -49.10 -10.52
N LEU A 537 4.88 -48.02 -9.83
CA LEU A 537 3.63 -47.30 -10.04
C LEU A 537 3.53 -46.79 -11.49
N GLU A 538 2.30 -46.70 -11.99
CA GLU A 538 2.05 -46.03 -13.26
C GLU A 538 2.60 -44.59 -13.21
N PRO A 539 3.36 -44.11 -14.21
CA PRO A 539 3.97 -42.78 -14.17
C PRO A 539 3.00 -41.62 -13.87
N ALA A 540 1.78 -41.66 -14.40
CA ALA A 540 0.75 -40.65 -14.14
C ALA A 540 0.29 -40.67 -12.67
N LEU A 541 0.07 -41.87 -12.11
CA LEU A 541 -0.25 -42.04 -10.69
C LEU A 541 0.91 -41.60 -9.80
N SER A 542 2.16 -41.91 -10.18
CA SER A 542 3.35 -41.44 -9.44
C SER A 542 3.46 -39.92 -9.41
N ARG A 543 3.13 -39.23 -10.51
CA ARG A 543 3.12 -37.76 -10.58
C ARG A 543 2.01 -37.17 -9.71
N ASP A 544 0.83 -37.78 -9.74
CA ASP A 544 -0.34 -37.40 -8.91
C ASP A 544 -0.01 -37.51 -7.41
N VAL A 545 0.64 -38.61 -7.00
CA VAL A 545 1.15 -38.80 -5.63
C VAL A 545 2.18 -37.73 -5.26
N GLN A 546 3.11 -37.42 -6.16
CA GLN A 546 4.11 -36.37 -5.92
C GLN A 546 3.45 -34.98 -5.77
N SER A 547 2.36 -34.71 -6.49
CA SER A 547 1.63 -33.43 -6.36
C SER A 547 1.05 -33.26 -4.95
N ILE A 548 0.49 -34.32 -4.38
CA ILE A 548 0.02 -34.36 -2.98
C ILE A 548 1.19 -34.05 -2.05
N PHE A 549 2.34 -34.68 -2.26
CA PHE A 549 3.51 -34.44 -1.44
C PHE A 549 3.97 -32.98 -1.51
N CYS A 550 4.03 -32.40 -2.71
CA CYS A 550 4.36 -30.98 -2.89
C CYS A 550 3.40 -30.08 -2.13
N SER A 551 2.08 -30.22 -2.28
CA SER A 551 1.10 -29.39 -1.55
C SER A 551 1.24 -29.51 -0.02
N PHE A 552 1.54 -30.70 0.49
CA PHE A 552 1.75 -30.88 1.92
C PHE A 552 3.09 -30.32 2.40
N THR A 553 4.14 -30.29 1.58
CA THR A 553 5.47 -29.78 1.96
C THR A 553 5.70 -28.31 1.64
N ASP A 554 4.91 -27.72 0.77
CA ASP A 554 4.99 -26.30 0.44
C ASP A 554 4.50 -25.45 1.62
N ASN A 555 5.38 -24.59 2.13
CA ASN A 555 5.08 -23.78 3.31
C ASN A 555 4.10 -22.63 2.99
N ASP A 556 3.96 -22.27 1.72
CA ASP A 556 3.06 -21.21 1.25
C ASP A 556 1.67 -21.76 0.90
N GLU A 557 1.54 -23.08 0.72
CA GLU A 557 0.25 -23.73 0.45
C GLU A 557 -0.54 -23.95 1.75
N MET A 558 -1.74 -23.37 1.80
CA MET A 558 -2.73 -23.61 2.85
C MET A 558 -3.48 -24.91 2.61
N LEU A 559 -3.57 -25.78 3.63
CA LEU A 559 -4.30 -27.04 3.52
C LEU A 559 -5.79 -26.84 3.81
N TYR A 560 -6.65 -27.26 2.88
CA TYR A 560 -8.12 -27.17 2.93
C TYR A 560 -8.78 -28.44 2.36
N SER A 561 -10.12 -28.52 2.35
CA SER A 561 -10.86 -29.77 2.08
C SER A 561 -10.43 -30.46 0.79
N LYS A 562 -10.17 -29.71 -0.30
CA LYS A 562 -9.75 -30.30 -1.59
C LYS A 562 -8.47 -31.11 -1.49
N HIS A 563 -7.48 -30.66 -0.72
CA HIS A 563 -6.23 -31.38 -0.51
C HIS A 563 -6.47 -32.74 0.17
N PHE A 564 -7.33 -32.77 1.19
CA PHE A 564 -7.66 -34.00 1.92
C PHE A 564 -8.56 -34.94 1.10
N LYS A 565 -9.55 -34.40 0.37
CA LYS A 565 -10.36 -35.14 -0.61
C LYS A 565 -9.45 -35.77 -1.69
N HIS A 566 -8.42 -35.06 -2.14
CA HIS A 566 -7.45 -35.58 -3.11
C HIS A 566 -6.58 -36.71 -2.54
N VAL A 567 -6.11 -36.59 -1.30
CA VAL A 567 -5.44 -37.68 -0.56
C VAL A 567 -6.32 -38.92 -0.51
N ASP A 568 -7.59 -38.76 -0.13
CA ASP A 568 -8.54 -39.88 -0.03
C ASP A 568 -8.82 -40.51 -1.41
N LYS A 569 -8.92 -39.70 -2.46
CA LYS A 569 -9.16 -40.15 -3.84
C LYS A 569 -7.98 -40.89 -4.46
N VAL A 570 -6.74 -40.56 -4.08
CA VAL A 570 -5.52 -41.13 -4.69
C VAL A 570 -4.84 -42.13 -3.77
N LEU A 571 -4.37 -41.71 -2.59
CA LEU A 571 -3.56 -42.55 -1.70
C LEU A 571 -4.35 -43.68 -1.06
N ARG A 572 -5.66 -43.52 -0.81
CA ARG A 572 -6.48 -44.57 -0.20
C ARG A 572 -7.03 -45.59 -1.21
N THR A 573 -6.77 -45.44 -2.51
CA THR A 573 -7.13 -46.45 -3.53
C THR A 573 -6.31 -47.73 -3.39
N SER A 574 -5.08 -47.62 -2.89
CA SER A 574 -4.20 -48.74 -2.55
C SER A 574 -3.54 -48.47 -1.21
N ARG A 575 -3.68 -49.39 -0.25
CA ARG A 575 -3.06 -49.25 1.08
C ARG A 575 -1.55 -49.09 1.01
N ASP A 576 -0.89 -49.65 0.00
CA ASP A 576 0.56 -49.55 -0.12
C ASP A 576 1.05 -48.11 -0.38
N LEU A 577 0.28 -47.31 -1.12
CA LEU A 577 0.58 -45.89 -1.39
C LEU A 577 0.59 -45.03 -0.13
N SER A 578 -0.11 -45.48 0.90
CA SER A 578 -0.18 -44.81 2.20
C SER A 578 1.04 -45.11 3.09
N ARG A 579 1.93 -46.03 2.69
CA ARG A 579 3.12 -46.37 3.50
C ARG A 579 4.18 -45.26 3.47
N PRO A 580 4.67 -44.80 4.63
CA PRO A 580 5.73 -43.80 4.70
C PRO A 580 7.07 -44.20 4.09
N THR A 581 7.31 -45.48 3.83
CA THR A 581 8.52 -45.97 3.15
C THR A 581 8.69 -45.39 1.74
N HIS A 582 7.60 -44.92 1.14
CA HIS A 582 7.58 -44.29 -0.18
C HIS A 582 7.72 -42.77 -0.13
N TRP A 583 7.80 -42.18 1.06
CA TRP A 583 7.83 -40.72 1.23
C TRP A 583 9.28 -40.18 1.19
N PRO A 584 9.50 -38.95 0.70
CA PRO A 584 10.79 -38.26 0.74
C PRO A 584 11.33 -37.98 2.15
N GLU A 585 12.36 -37.14 2.25
CA GLU A 585 12.94 -36.73 3.54
C GLU A 585 11.87 -36.19 4.52
N PRO A 586 12.04 -36.44 5.83
CA PRO A 586 11.05 -36.04 6.83
C PRO A 586 10.77 -34.54 6.81
N HIS A 587 9.50 -34.17 6.65
CA HIS A 587 9.00 -32.80 6.63
C HIS A 587 7.74 -32.68 7.49
N MET A 588 7.46 -31.48 8.03
CA MET A 588 6.25 -31.26 8.85
C MET A 588 4.96 -31.56 8.08
N GLY A 589 4.96 -31.33 6.77
CA GLY A 589 3.89 -31.71 5.85
C GLY A 589 3.57 -33.20 5.87
N PHE A 590 4.59 -34.05 5.83
CA PHE A 590 4.41 -35.51 5.90
C PHE A 590 3.96 -35.97 7.28
N MET A 591 4.34 -35.27 8.36
CA MET A 591 3.80 -35.54 9.69
C MET A 591 2.30 -35.23 9.76
N ALA A 592 1.85 -34.15 9.12
CA ALA A 592 0.44 -33.81 9.00
C ALA A 592 -0.31 -34.86 8.16
N LEU A 593 0.24 -35.28 7.02
CA LEU A 593 -0.32 -36.35 6.19
C LEU A 593 -0.46 -37.67 6.95
N ALA A 594 0.59 -38.10 7.68
CA ALA A 594 0.51 -39.31 8.51
C ALA A 594 -0.54 -39.19 9.62
N SER A 595 -0.63 -38.03 10.27
CA SER A 595 -1.63 -37.78 11.31
C SER A 595 -3.06 -37.81 10.77
N TYR A 596 -3.29 -37.25 9.58
CA TYR A 596 -4.57 -37.31 8.88
C TYR A 596 -4.96 -38.76 8.54
N GLN A 597 -4.02 -39.53 7.96
CA GLN A 597 -4.28 -40.91 7.58
C GLN A 597 -4.55 -41.82 8.79
N LEU A 598 -3.82 -41.65 9.90
CA LEU A 598 -4.09 -42.36 11.15
C LEU A 598 -5.48 -42.02 11.72
N HIS A 599 -5.88 -40.75 11.63
CA HIS A 599 -7.20 -40.31 12.04
C HIS A 599 -8.32 -40.92 11.18
N ARG A 600 -8.12 -40.99 9.87
CA ARG A 600 -9.02 -41.69 8.95
C ARG A 600 -9.08 -43.19 9.23
N ASP A 601 -7.94 -43.84 9.42
CA ASP A 601 -7.86 -45.28 9.72
C ASP A 601 -8.62 -45.60 11.01
N PHE A 602 -8.50 -44.78 12.04
CA PHE A 602 -9.26 -44.93 13.28
C PHE A 602 -10.78 -44.81 13.05
N ASN A 603 -11.23 -43.79 12.32
CA ASN A 603 -12.66 -43.58 12.03
C ASN A 603 -13.25 -44.68 11.14
N GLU A 604 -12.44 -45.30 10.28
CA GLU A 604 -12.82 -46.43 9.44
C GLU A 604 -12.60 -47.81 10.10
N ASN A 605 -12.09 -47.85 11.34
CA ASN A 605 -11.74 -49.06 12.08
C ASN A 605 -10.69 -49.96 11.36
N LEU A 606 -9.70 -49.34 10.73
CA LEU A 606 -8.55 -49.99 10.11
C LEU A 606 -7.36 -50.01 11.07
N GLY A 607 -6.61 -51.12 11.06
CA GLY A 607 -5.46 -51.35 11.93
C GLY A 607 -4.52 -52.38 11.31
N ASP A 608 -4.05 -52.09 10.10
CA ASP A 608 -3.14 -52.92 9.34
C ASP A 608 -1.67 -52.53 9.58
N ASP A 609 -0.76 -53.19 8.88
CA ASP A 609 0.68 -52.92 8.96
C ASP A 609 1.06 -51.53 8.42
N VAL A 610 0.22 -50.94 7.56
CA VAL A 610 0.36 -49.55 7.11
C VAL A 610 0.03 -48.57 8.24
N THR A 611 -1.05 -48.81 8.99
CA THR A 611 -1.40 -48.04 10.19
C THR A 611 -0.26 -48.10 11.23
N GLU A 612 0.35 -49.27 11.43
CA GLU A 612 1.52 -49.42 12.32
C GLU A 612 2.74 -48.65 11.79
N ALA A 613 3.02 -48.71 10.49
CA ALA A 613 4.11 -47.96 9.86
C ALA A 613 3.93 -46.43 9.97
N LEU A 614 2.71 -45.92 9.78
CA LEU A 614 2.36 -44.51 9.95
C LEU A 614 2.63 -44.04 11.39
N PHE A 615 2.28 -44.86 12.39
CA PHE A 615 2.56 -44.57 13.79
C PHE A 615 4.07 -44.59 14.10
N HIS A 616 4.82 -45.54 13.54
CA HIS A 616 6.28 -45.60 13.71
C HIS A 616 6.97 -44.37 13.11
N TYR A 617 6.56 -43.94 11.92
CA TYR A 617 7.12 -42.77 11.24
C TYR A 617 7.04 -41.50 12.10
N LEU A 618 5.89 -41.24 12.74
CA LEU A 618 5.72 -40.09 13.64
C LEU A 618 6.65 -40.14 14.87
N ASN A 619 6.95 -41.33 15.38
CA ASN A 619 7.85 -41.50 16.53
C ASN A 619 9.32 -41.38 16.15
N GLU A 620 9.71 -41.97 15.01
CA GLU A 620 11.11 -41.98 14.53
C GLU A 620 11.63 -40.57 14.21
N HIS A 621 10.77 -39.70 13.71
CA HIS A 621 11.14 -38.34 13.29
C HIS A 621 10.77 -37.23 14.28
N ASN A 622 10.24 -37.59 15.46
CA ASN A 622 10.01 -36.70 16.61
C ASN A 622 9.33 -35.35 16.28
N VAL A 623 8.08 -35.42 15.81
CA VAL A 623 7.25 -34.24 15.46
C VAL A 623 7.19 -33.16 16.55
N TRP A 624 7.33 -33.54 17.83
CA TRP A 624 7.28 -32.61 18.97
C TRP A 624 8.53 -31.74 19.08
N GLU A 625 9.70 -32.25 18.68
CA GLU A 625 10.93 -31.47 18.64
C GLU A 625 10.90 -30.44 17.51
N MET A 626 10.31 -30.80 16.37
CA MET A 626 10.08 -29.87 15.26
C MET A 626 9.16 -28.73 15.71
N ALA A 627 8.01 -29.06 16.32
CA ALA A 627 7.06 -28.06 16.83
C ALA A 627 7.72 -27.13 17.87
N ALA A 628 8.43 -27.69 18.85
CA ALA A 628 9.10 -26.90 19.88
C ALA A 628 10.22 -26.02 19.33
N SER A 629 10.97 -26.49 18.33
CA SER A 629 12.03 -25.70 17.69
C SER A 629 11.45 -24.55 16.86
N HIS A 630 10.31 -24.77 16.19
CA HIS A 630 9.62 -23.72 15.45
C HIS A 630 9.06 -22.64 16.39
N ILE A 631 8.43 -23.03 17.50
CA ILE A 631 7.98 -22.09 18.55
C ILE A 631 9.14 -21.23 19.08
N VAL A 632 10.33 -21.81 19.29
CA VAL A 632 11.51 -21.08 19.79
C VAL A 632 12.11 -20.16 18.72
N LYS A 633 12.04 -20.54 17.44
CA LYS A 633 12.50 -19.70 16.31
C LYS A 633 11.71 -18.38 16.25
N GLU A 634 10.43 -18.43 16.57
CA GLU A 634 9.52 -17.28 16.59
C GLU A 634 9.48 -16.54 17.95
N ALA A 635 10.57 -16.61 18.72
CA ALA A 635 10.73 -15.92 20.00
C ALA A 635 12.07 -15.16 20.10
N PHE A 636 12.10 -14.11 20.92
CA PHE A 636 13.34 -13.41 21.28
C PHE A 636 14.31 -14.35 22.01
N ILE A 637 15.54 -14.45 21.49
CA ILE A 637 16.64 -15.21 22.11
C ILE A 637 17.69 -14.21 22.60
N GLN A 638 18.14 -14.39 23.84
CA GLN A 638 19.10 -13.48 24.46
C GLN A 638 20.39 -13.39 23.64
N GLY A 639 20.79 -12.17 23.26
CA GLY A 639 21.99 -11.90 22.46
C GLY A 639 21.82 -12.04 20.95
N ALA A 640 20.62 -12.33 20.45
CA ALA A 640 20.30 -12.25 19.02
C ALA A 640 20.24 -10.78 18.55
N TYR A 641 20.57 -10.52 17.29
CA TYR A 641 20.74 -9.17 16.71
C TYR A 641 19.51 -8.25 16.90
N TYR A 642 18.30 -8.80 16.84
CA TYR A 642 17.04 -8.06 16.97
C TYR A 642 16.42 -8.13 18.38
N CYS A 643 17.13 -8.67 19.38
CA CYS A 643 16.61 -8.81 20.75
C CYS A 643 16.95 -7.59 21.61
N PRO A 644 15.97 -6.94 22.28
CA PRO A 644 16.23 -5.90 23.28
C PRO A 644 17.14 -6.41 24.41
N GLU A 645 17.97 -5.53 24.99
CA GLU A 645 18.96 -5.89 26.03
C GLU A 645 18.31 -6.46 27.31
N ASP A 646 17.06 -6.10 27.59
CA ASP A 646 16.28 -6.53 28.76
C ASP A 646 15.35 -7.73 28.47
N LYS A 647 15.38 -8.29 27.26
CA LYS A 647 14.54 -9.42 26.81
C LYS A 647 15.36 -10.62 26.33
N GLY A 648 14.65 -11.72 26.05
CA GLY A 648 15.18 -12.90 25.39
C GLY A 648 15.24 -14.15 26.28
N LEU A 649 14.93 -15.30 25.68
CA LEU A 649 15.10 -16.63 26.27
C LEU A 649 16.59 -16.98 26.35
N ASN A 650 17.05 -17.47 27.50
CA ASN A 650 18.39 -18.05 27.64
C ASN A 650 18.38 -19.57 27.31
N GLU A 651 19.56 -20.18 27.24
CA GLU A 651 19.70 -21.61 26.92
C GLU A 651 18.92 -22.55 27.85
N ALA A 652 18.81 -22.20 29.15
CA ALA A 652 18.06 -23.01 30.11
C ALA A 652 16.54 -22.91 29.89
N ASP A 653 16.05 -21.74 29.51
CA ASP A 653 14.64 -21.53 29.16
C ASP A 653 14.26 -22.26 27.87
N VAL A 654 15.13 -22.22 26.85
CA VAL A 654 14.95 -23.02 25.62
C VAL A 654 14.88 -24.51 25.93
N ALA A 655 15.76 -25.02 26.80
CA ALA A 655 15.74 -26.43 27.20
C ALA A 655 14.45 -26.82 27.94
N ARG A 656 13.92 -25.92 28.80
CA ARG A 656 12.63 -26.12 29.49
C ARG A 656 11.46 -26.20 28.51
N ILE A 657 11.43 -25.31 27.52
CA ILE A 657 10.38 -25.29 26.48
C ILE A 657 10.41 -26.60 25.68
N LYS A 658 11.58 -27.03 25.18
CA LYS A 658 11.72 -28.29 24.45
C LYS A 658 11.30 -29.50 25.30
N ALA A 659 11.72 -29.55 26.55
CA ALA A 659 11.35 -30.64 27.46
C ALA A 659 9.84 -30.73 27.71
N TYR A 660 9.11 -29.61 27.75
CA TYR A 660 7.66 -29.60 27.95
C TYR A 660 6.91 -30.37 26.84
N PHE A 661 7.27 -30.14 25.59
CA PHE A 661 6.62 -30.79 24.45
C PHE A 661 7.08 -32.23 24.25
N MET A 662 8.37 -32.52 24.46
CA MET A 662 8.96 -33.83 24.13
C MET A 662 8.79 -34.91 25.21
N THR A 663 8.80 -34.56 26.50
CA THR A 663 8.82 -35.56 27.58
C THR A 663 7.43 -36.11 27.90
N ASP A 664 7.32 -37.40 28.24
CA ASP A 664 6.02 -37.99 28.60
C ASP A 664 5.36 -37.30 29.81
N LYS A 665 6.19 -36.86 30.76
CA LYS A 665 5.78 -36.19 32.00
C LYS A 665 6.68 -34.99 32.25
N PRO A 666 6.34 -33.81 31.70
CA PRO A 666 7.12 -32.61 31.92
C PRO A 666 6.99 -32.13 33.37
N THR A 667 8.06 -31.51 33.88
CA THR A 667 8.06 -30.86 35.21
C THR A 667 7.37 -29.50 35.18
N GLU A 668 7.34 -28.87 34.02
CA GLU A 668 6.75 -27.55 33.78
C GLU A 668 5.22 -27.68 33.61
N SER A 669 4.45 -26.76 34.20
CA SER A 669 3.01 -26.65 33.93
C SER A 669 2.76 -25.77 32.70
N GLN A 670 1.58 -25.89 32.08
CA GLN A 670 1.18 -25.05 30.95
C GLN A 670 1.18 -23.56 31.30
N GLU A 671 0.67 -23.20 32.48
CA GLU A 671 0.68 -21.81 32.99
C GLU A 671 2.10 -21.25 33.12
N SER A 672 3.03 -22.06 33.63
CA SER A 672 4.43 -21.65 33.81
C SER A 672 5.16 -21.53 32.47
N LEU A 673 4.85 -22.40 31.50
CA LEU A 673 5.38 -22.30 30.14
C LEU A 673 4.89 -21.05 29.42
N LEU A 674 3.59 -20.75 29.47
CA LEU A 674 3.01 -19.57 28.83
C LEU A 674 3.57 -18.29 29.43
N ALA A 675 3.67 -18.19 30.76
CA ALA A 675 4.25 -17.04 31.43
C ALA A 675 5.73 -16.80 31.05
N LEU A 676 6.46 -17.85 30.71
CA LEU A 676 7.84 -17.76 30.21
C LEU A 676 7.89 -17.31 28.75
N LEU A 677 7.05 -17.89 27.90
CA LEU A 677 7.16 -17.80 26.44
C LEU A 677 6.38 -16.64 25.83
N GLU A 678 5.17 -16.36 26.31
CA GLU A 678 4.27 -15.34 25.75
C GLU A 678 4.91 -13.94 25.61
N PRO A 679 5.67 -13.43 26.60
CA PRO A 679 6.34 -12.12 26.48
C PRO A 679 7.50 -12.10 25.47
N GLN A 680 7.98 -13.28 25.05
CA GLN A 680 9.13 -13.45 24.17
C GLN A 680 8.72 -13.75 22.73
N LEU A 681 7.48 -14.20 22.48
CA LEU A 681 7.00 -14.47 21.12
C LEU A 681 6.94 -13.20 20.29
N PHE A 682 7.35 -13.28 19.03
CA PHE A 682 7.20 -12.17 18.10
C PHE A 682 5.74 -11.86 17.85
N ARG A 683 5.36 -10.60 18.05
CA ARG A 683 4.01 -10.10 17.81
C ARG A 683 3.88 -9.56 16.40
N ASP A 684 2.79 -9.94 15.76
CA ASP A 684 2.30 -9.40 14.49
C ASP A 684 1.27 -8.30 14.79
N ASP A 685 1.69 -7.31 15.57
CA ASP A 685 0.87 -6.16 15.97
C ASP A 685 1.01 -5.05 14.92
N CYS A 686 -0.06 -4.27 14.68
CA CYS A 686 -0.04 -3.15 13.75
C CYS A 686 0.80 -2.00 14.32
N CYS A 687 1.84 -1.58 13.58
CA CYS A 687 2.69 -0.46 13.97
C CYS A 687 2.18 0.86 13.35
N ARG A 688 2.04 1.90 14.17
CA ARG A 688 1.74 3.27 13.74
C ARG A 688 2.79 4.23 14.29
N ARG A 689 3.14 5.26 13.51
CA ARG A 689 4.16 6.27 13.84
C ARG A 689 5.48 5.65 14.32
N SER A 690 5.88 4.51 13.75
CA SER A 690 7.09 3.73 14.06
C SER A 690 7.26 3.16 15.49
N HIS A 691 6.40 3.49 16.47
CA HIS A 691 6.57 3.04 17.87
C HIS A 691 5.28 2.69 18.61
N ILE A 692 4.10 2.85 18.01
CA ILE A 692 2.81 2.48 18.62
C ILE A 692 2.41 1.11 18.08
N TYR A 693 2.41 0.10 18.95
CA TYR A 693 2.03 -1.27 18.60
C TYR A 693 0.62 -1.56 19.09
N LEU A 694 -0.27 -1.92 18.15
CA LEU A 694 -1.67 -2.18 18.41
C LEU A 694 -2.02 -3.62 18.05
N ASN A 695 -2.90 -4.27 18.82
CA ASN A 695 -3.28 -5.65 18.55
C ASN A 695 -4.00 -5.76 17.20
N LYS A 696 -3.53 -6.67 16.35
CA LYS A 696 -4.10 -6.90 15.02
C LYS A 696 -5.52 -7.47 15.02
N TYR A 697 -5.93 -8.21 16.06
CA TYR A 697 -7.24 -8.87 16.12
C TYR A 697 -8.09 -8.38 17.30
N SER A 698 -7.61 -8.60 18.53
CA SER A 698 -8.27 -8.12 19.74
C SER A 698 -7.29 -7.98 20.90
N GLU A 699 -7.67 -7.21 21.92
CA GLU A 699 -6.92 -7.16 23.19
C GLU A 699 -6.76 -8.53 23.88
N HIS A 700 -7.70 -9.46 23.66
CA HIS A 700 -7.72 -10.78 24.32
C HIS A 700 -7.01 -11.87 23.50
N GLN A 701 -6.64 -11.58 22.25
CA GLN A 701 -5.88 -12.46 21.38
C GLN A 701 -4.90 -11.63 20.55
N SER A 702 -3.64 -11.64 20.97
CA SER A 702 -2.58 -10.94 20.23
C SER A 702 -2.31 -11.61 18.88
N GLY A 703 -1.88 -10.84 17.89
CA GLY A 703 -1.32 -11.41 16.67
C GLY A 703 0.09 -11.94 16.98
N TYR A 704 0.36 -13.21 16.72
CA TYR A 704 1.70 -13.78 16.84
C TYR A 704 2.21 -14.15 15.46
N LYS A 705 3.48 -13.84 15.19
CA LYS A 705 4.15 -14.21 13.93
C LYS A 705 4.07 -15.71 13.68
N LEU A 706 4.18 -16.50 14.76
CA LEU A 706 4.01 -17.95 14.76
C LEU A 706 2.72 -18.43 14.06
N PHE A 707 1.66 -17.63 14.02
CA PHE A 707 0.39 -18.01 13.41
C PHE A 707 0.03 -17.19 12.16
N GLN A 708 1.00 -16.58 11.46
CA GLN A 708 0.74 -15.84 10.22
C GLN A 708 0.21 -16.74 9.10
N ASP A 709 -0.52 -16.13 8.15
CA ASP A 709 -1.14 -16.79 6.98
C ASP A 709 -0.13 -17.04 5.82
N HIS A 710 1.10 -16.52 5.89
CA HIS A 710 2.11 -16.60 4.83
C HIS A 710 3.48 -16.97 5.43
N ASP A 711 4.28 -17.75 4.70
CA ASP A 711 5.59 -18.30 5.09
C ASP A 711 5.57 -19.14 6.40
N GLU A 712 5.75 -20.46 6.28
CA GLU A 712 5.92 -21.41 7.40
C GLU A 712 4.73 -21.49 8.41
N ASP A 713 3.48 -21.42 7.92
CA ASP A 713 2.27 -21.45 8.78
C ASP A 713 2.25 -22.67 9.72
N PHE A 714 2.04 -22.39 11.00
CA PHE A 714 1.84 -23.37 12.07
C PHE A 714 0.52 -24.17 11.93
N GLN A 715 -0.25 -23.96 10.86
CA GLN A 715 -1.43 -24.75 10.48
C GLN A 715 -1.15 -26.26 10.55
N ARG A 716 -0.03 -26.73 9.98
CA ARG A 716 0.33 -28.17 9.96
C ARG A 716 0.46 -28.73 11.37
N PHE A 717 1.09 -28.02 12.30
CA PHE A 717 1.19 -28.42 13.70
C PHE A 717 -0.16 -28.36 14.43
N THR A 718 -1.01 -27.39 14.08
CA THR A 718 -2.38 -27.28 14.60
C THR A 718 -3.21 -28.51 14.20
N LEU A 719 -3.13 -28.91 12.92
CA LEU A 719 -3.82 -30.09 12.38
C LEU A 719 -3.30 -31.40 12.99
N ILE A 720 -1.97 -31.56 13.09
CA ILE A 720 -1.33 -32.70 13.77
C ILE A 720 -1.84 -32.83 15.21
N ALA A 721 -1.81 -31.74 15.98
CA ALA A 721 -2.26 -31.73 17.36
C ALA A 721 -3.76 -32.08 17.47
N PHE A 722 -4.60 -31.52 16.59
CA PHE A 722 -6.04 -31.76 16.58
C PHE A 722 -6.44 -33.20 16.21
N TRP A 723 -5.79 -33.83 15.24
CA TRP A 723 -6.10 -35.21 14.86
C TRP A 723 -5.55 -36.22 15.87
N LEU A 724 -4.26 -36.11 16.26
CA LEU A 724 -3.63 -37.11 17.11
C LEU A 724 -4.21 -37.15 18.52
N ARG A 725 -4.70 -36.03 19.05
CA ARG A 725 -5.33 -36.02 20.39
C ARG A 725 -6.64 -36.80 20.47
N GLN A 726 -7.30 -37.02 19.34
CA GLN A 726 -8.53 -37.78 19.24
C GLN A 726 -8.26 -39.29 19.24
N LEU A 727 -7.00 -39.70 19.03
CA LEU A 727 -6.61 -41.09 18.90
C LEU A 727 -6.18 -41.69 20.26
N PRO A 728 -6.49 -42.96 20.53
CA PRO A 728 -6.03 -43.66 21.74
C PRO A 728 -4.57 -44.14 21.60
N LEU A 729 -3.66 -43.24 21.20
CA LEU A 729 -2.24 -43.53 20.97
C LEU A 729 -1.35 -42.96 22.09
N PRO A 730 -0.13 -43.52 22.32
CA PRO A 730 0.83 -42.97 23.29
C PRO A 730 1.15 -41.48 23.08
N LEU A 731 1.15 -41.03 21.81
CA LEU A 731 1.41 -39.65 21.38
C LEU A 731 0.33 -38.64 21.81
N ARG A 732 -0.83 -39.12 22.28
CA ARG A 732 -1.98 -38.27 22.65
C ARG A 732 -1.62 -37.21 23.69
N ALA A 733 -0.79 -37.56 24.68
CA ALA A 733 -0.46 -36.63 25.76
C ALA A 733 0.34 -35.42 25.26
N GLN A 734 1.30 -35.64 24.37
CA GLN A 734 2.06 -34.60 23.69
C GLN A 734 1.15 -33.75 22.77
N ALA A 735 0.29 -34.41 21.99
CA ALA A 735 -0.68 -33.75 21.10
C ALA A 735 -1.63 -32.84 21.88
N ASP A 736 -2.20 -33.33 22.99
CA ASP A 736 -3.07 -32.55 23.87
C ASP A 736 -2.31 -31.34 24.45
N ARG A 737 -1.04 -31.46 24.85
CA ARG A 737 -0.27 -30.31 25.35
C ARG A 737 -0.03 -29.23 24.28
N LEU A 738 0.32 -29.64 23.06
CA LEU A 738 0.50 -28.71 21.94
C LEU A 738 -0.83 -28.03 21.57
N TRP A 739 -1.91 -28.81 21.49
CA TRP A 739 -3.26 -28.28 21.24
C TRP A 739 -3.67 -27.27 22.31
N GLN A 740 -3.51 -27.61 23.60
CA GLN A 740 -3.83 -26.71 24.71
C GLN A 740 -3.00 -25.43 24.68
N PHE A 741 -1.71 -25.51 24.33
CA PHE A 741 -0.87 -24.34 24.13
C PHE A 741 -1.43 -23.41 23.03
N ILE A 742 -1.75 -23.97 21.85
CA ILE A 742 -2.27 -23.20 20.71
C ILE A 742 -3.60 -22.52 21.07
N ILE A 743 -4.59 -23.26 21.59
CA ILE A 743 -5.91 -22.69 21.88
C ILE A 743 -5.90 -21.71 23.06
N THR A 744 -4.87 -21.73 23.90
CA THR A 744 -4.72 -20.74 24.98
C THR A 744 -4.19 -19.41 24.44
N LEU A 745 -3.26 -19.44 23.47
CA LEU A 745 -2.70 -18.24 22.86
C LEU A 745 -3.62 -17.64 21.78
N ALA A 746 -4.21 -18.48 20.93
CA ALA A 746 -4.93 -18.04 19.74
C ALA A 746 -6.13 -18.96 19.39
N PRO A 747 -7.18 -19.01 20.23
CA PRO A 747 -8.34 -19.89 20.03
C PRO A 747 -9.09 -19.66 18.71
N VAL A 748 -9.25 -18.41 18.27
CA VAL A 748 -9.95 -18.08 17.00
C VAL A 748 -9.11 -18.55 15.82
N ARG A 749 -7.79 -18.37 15.90
CA ARG A 749 -6.86 -18.81 14.86
C ARG A 749 -6.81 -20.34 14.77
N ALA A 750 -6.82 -21.02 15.91
CA ALA A 750 -6.92 -22.47 15.96
C ALA A 750 -8.22 -22.98 15.31
N ALA A 751 -9.36 -22.35 15.63
CA ALA A 751 -10.65 -22.68 15.03
C ALA A 751 -10.63 -22.45 13.51
N ARG A 752 -10.14 -21.30 13.04
CA ARG A 752 -9.96 -20.98 11.61
C ARG A 752 -9.15 -22.03 10.88
N ASN A 753 -7.98 -22.41 11.41
CA ASN A 753 -7.08 -23.39 10.79
C ASN A 753 -7.73 -24.77 10.66
N ILE A 754 -8.52 -25.19 11.66
CA ILE A 754 -9.28 -26.45 11.56
C ILE A 754 -10.45 -26.33 10.60
N LEU A 755 -11.30 -25.30 10.74
CA LEU A 755 -12.46 -25.11 9.87
C LEU A 755 -12.05 -25.02 8.39
N ARG A 756 -10.97 -24.30 8.07
CA ARG A 756 -10.38 -24.24 6.73
C ARG A 756 -10.00 -25.61 6.20
N ALA A 757 -9.45 -26.50 7.01
CA ALA A 757 -9.12 -27.87 6.60
C ALA A 757 -10.34 -28.68 6.14
N TYR A 758 -11.56 -28.27 6.51
CA TYR A 758 -12.82 -28.86 6.10
C TYR A 758 -13.63 -27.95 5.14
N SER A 759 -13.14 -26.76 4.82
CA SER A 759 -13.75 -25.79 3.91
C SER A 759 -13.57 -26.18 2.45
N ASP A 760 -14.58 -25.95 1.63
CA ASP A 760 -14.53 -26.16 0.18
C ASP A 760 -13.70 -25.07 -0.56
N ASP A 761 -13.48 -23.91 0.08
CA ASP A 761 -12.61 -22.83 -0.39
C ASP A 761 -11.34 -22.66 0.47
N SER A 762 -10.26 -22.15 -0.14
CA SER A 762 -8.96 -21.94 0.52
C SER A 762 -8.87 -20.65 1.35
N TRP A 763 -9.57 -19.60 0.92
CA TRP A 763 -9.55 -18.26 1.50
C TRP A 763 -10.76 -18.04 2.39
N ASP A 764 -11.94 -18.38 1.89
CA ASP A 764 -13.19 -18.35 2.62
C ASP A 764 -13.47 -19.70 3.28
N ILE A 765 -14.11 -19.66 4.46
CA ILE A 765 -14.57 -20.89 5.09
C ILE A 765 -16.01 -21.07 4.63
N GLU A 766 -16.21 -22.00 3.71
CA GLU A 766 -17.51 -22.33 3.15
C GLU A 766 -17.76 -23.84 3.22
N PHE A 767 -19.02 -24.19 3.38
CA PHE A 767 -19.46 -25.58 3.44
C PHE A 767 -20.65 -25.75 2.51
N GLU A 768 -20.49 -26.59 1.48
CA GLU A 768 -21.63 -26.99 0.64
C GLU A 768 -22.71 -27.71 1.46
N ASN A 769 -22.30 -28.45 2.50
CA ASN A 769 -23.17 -29.19 3.41
C ASN A 769 -23.13 -28.63 4.84
N ILE A 770 -24.25 -28.04 5.27
CA ILE A 770 -24.42 -27.46 6.61
C ILE A 770 -24.19 -28.48 7.74
N LEU A 771 -24.44 -29.78 7.52
CA LEU A 771 -24.21 -30.79 8.54
C LEU A 771 -22.72 -31.02 8.85
N ASP A 772 -21.86 -30.81 7.85
CA ASP A 772 -20.41 -30.96 8.02
C ASP A 772 -19.85 -29.82 8.87
N ASP A 773 -20.36 -28.59 8.66
CA ASP A 773 -20.07 -27.42 9.49
C ASP A 773 -20.46 -27.67 10.97
N ILE A 774 -21.71 -28.10 11.21
CA ILE A 774 -22.19 -28.39 12.57
C ILE A 774 -21.31 -29.44 13.25
N ASN A 775 -20.95 -30.52 12.54
CA ASN A 775 -20.16 -31.60 13.09
C ASN A 775 -18.74 -31.14 13.47
N ILE A 776 -18.07 -30.36 12.61
CA ILE A 776 -16.72 -29.89 12.92
C ILE A 776 -16.72 -28.85 14.06
N GLN A 777 -17.73 -27.98 14.14
CA GLN A 777 -17.88 -27.06 15.26
C GLN A 777 -18.08 -27.79 16.59
N GLU A 778 -18.91 -28.85 16.62
CA GLU A 778 -19.06 -29.69 17.81
C GLU A 778 -17.74 -30.39 18.21
N GLN A 779 -16.92 -30.78 17.25
CA GLN A 779 -15.61 -31.38 17.52
C GLN A 779 -14.65 -30.37 18.13
N LEU A 780 -14.66 -29.11 17.66
CA LEU A 780 -13.87 -28.02 18.24
C LEU A 780 -14.29 -27.68 19.67
N GLU A 781 -15.60 -27.69 19.95
CA GLU A 781 -16.11 -27.52 21.31
C GLU A 781 -15.65 -28.66 22.23
N LYS A 782 -15.79 -29.92 21.79
CA LYS A 782 -15.27 -31.10 22.51
C LYS A 782 -13.75 -31.08 22.64
N ALA A 783 -13.06 -30.33 21.76
CA ALA A 783 -11.62 -30.11 21.82
C ALA A 783 -11.19 -29.07 22.84
N GLY A 784 -12.12 -28.36 23.46
CA GLY A 784 -11.85 -27.40 24.52
C GLY A 784 -11.84 -25.94 24.06
N ILE A 785 -12.16 -25.64 22.79
CA ILE A 785 -12.45 -24.26 22.39
C ILE A 785 -13.82 -23.89 22.95
N ASN A 786 -13.90 -22.74 23.61
CA ASN A 786 -15.15 -22.27 24.20
C ASN A 786 -16.21 -22.08 23.12
N GLN A 787 -17.41 -22.65 23.32
CA GLN A 787 -18.54 -22.52 22.40
C GLN A 787 -18.87 -21.06 22.07
N GLY A 788 -18.75 -20.16 23.05
CA GLY A 788 -18.96 -18.74 22.87
C GLY A 788 -17.98 -18.09 21.89
N ILE A 789 -16.70 -18.50 21.93
CA ILE A 789 -15.68 -18.03 20.97
C ILE A 789 -16.01 -18.54 19.56
N LEU A 790 -16.41 -19.81 19.43
CA LEU A 790 -16.82 -20.39 18.15
C LEU A 790 -18.05 -19.67 17.57
N SER A 791 -19.07 -19.42 18.38
CA SER A 791 -20.26 -18.67 17.95
C SER A 791 -19.95 -17.22 17.57
N ALA A 792 -19.06 -16.55 18.32
CA ALA A 792 -18.63 -15.19 17.97
C ALA A 792 -17.84 -15.17 16.65
N TYR A 793 -16.92 -16.12 16.45
CA TYR A 793 -16.16 -16.24 15.22
C TYR A 793 -17.07 -16.56 14.03
N GLU A 794 -18.07 -17.40 14.23
CA GLU A 794 -19.05 -17.72 13.20
C GLU A 794 -19.88 -16.51 12.78
N MET A 795 -20.31 -15.71 13.75
CA MET A 795 -20.99 -14.43 13.49
C MET A 795 -20.10 -13.47 12.71
N ASP A 796 -18.82 -13.34 13.08
CA ASP A 796 -17.83 -12.49 12.40
C ASP A 796 -17.62 -12.93 10.94
N ARG A 797 -17.49 -14.24 10.70
CA ARG A 797 -17.40 -14.83 9.35
C ARG A 797 -18.63 -14.49 8.49
N GLN A 798 -19.81 -14.51 9.10
CA GLN A 798 -21.08 -14.30 8.41
C GLN A 798 -21.53 -12.82 8.41
N PHE A 799 -20.65 -11.90 8.77
CA PHE A 799 -20.99 -10.49 8.96
C PHE A 799 -21.67 -9.87 7.73
N HIS A 800 -21.18 -10.17 6.53
CA HIS A 800 -21.70 -9.63 5.27
C HIS A 800 -22.95 -10.33 4.75
N ASP A 801 -23.28 -11.56 5.21
CA ASP A 801 -24.54 -12.22 4.87
C ASP A 801 -25.67 -11.69 5.76
N THR A 802 -26.49 -10.79 5.22
CA THR A 802 -27.58 -10.12 5.96
C THR A 802 -28.53 -11.08 6.66
N LYS A 803 -28.89 -12.21 6.03
CA LYS A 803 -29.85 -13.16 6.63
C LYS A 803 -29.22 -13.93 7.78
N ARG A 804 -28.01 -14.44 7.58
CA ARG A 804 -27.28 -15.18 8.62
C ARG A 804 -26.86 -14.28 9.78
N TYR A 805 -26.45 -13.06 9.48
CA TYR A 805 -26.12 -12.04 10.49
C TYR A 805 -27.33 -11.69 11.38
N GLN A 806 -28.50 -11.47 10.78
CA GLN A 806 -29.73 -11.23 11.55
C GLN A 806 -30.09 -12.42 12.46
N HIS A 807 -29.88 -13.65 12.00
CA HIS A 807 -30.08 -14.84 12.84
C HIS A 807 -29.20 -14.81 14.09
N TRP A 808 -27.93 -14.40 13.98
CA TRP A 808 -27.05 -14.27 15.13
C TRP A 808 -27.48 -13.17 16.10
N ILE A 809 -28.05 -12.07 15.60
CA ILE A 809 -28.65 -11.04 16.46
C ILE A 809 -29.82 -11.63 17.27
N ASP A 810 -30.68 -12.41 16.62
CA ASP A 810 -31.83 -13.05 17.28
C ASP A 810 -31.37 -14.07 18.34
N VAL A 811 -30.34 -14.88 18.02
CA VAL A 811 -29.73 -15.81 18.98
C VAL A 811 -29.14 -15.08 20.18
N TYR A 812 -28.48 -13.94 19.96
CA TYR A 812 -27.89 -13.16 21.05
C TYR A 812 -28.94 -12.47 21.94
N SER A 813 -30.13 -12.15 21.39
CA SER A 813 -31.23 -11.50 22.13
C SER A 813 -31.73 -12.29 23.34
N GLU A 814 -31.52 -13.61 23.36
CA GLU A 814 -31.89 -14.48 24.48
C GLU A 814 -31.13 -14.18 25.77
N ILE A 815 -30.07 -13.35 25.73
CA ILE A 815 -29.36 -12.88 26.92
C ILE A 815 -30.26 -12.14 27.93
N THR A 816 -31.31 -11.46 27.43
CA THR A 816 -32.31 -10.75 28.24
C THR A 816 -33.58 -11.55 28.50
N SER A 817 -33.63 -12.80 28.01
CA SER A 817 -34.81 -13.66 28.14
C SER A 817 -35.14 -13.95 29.61
N THR A 818 -36.41 -13.75 29.95
CA THR A 818 -36.96 -14.06 31.29
C THR A 818 -37.59 -15.45 31.34
N GLU A 819 -37.54 -16.21 30.25
CA GLU A 819 -38.03 -17.57 30.22
C GLU A 819 -37.28 -18.45 31.23
N THR A 820 -38.06 -19.12 32.10
CA THR A 820 -37.53 -20.10 33.05
C THR A 820 -37.64 -21.53 32.54
N SER A 821 -37.98 -21.71 31.26
CA SER A 821 -38.03 -23.01 30.60
C SER A 821 -36.61 -23.60 30.50
N MET A 822 -36.49 -24.94 30.39
CA MET A 822 -35.18 -25.58 30.24
C MET A 822 -34.48 -25.09 28.96
N PHE A 823 -35.23 -24.89 27.88
CA PHE A 823 -34.72 -24.40 26.60
C PHE A 823 -34.31 -22.92 26.69
N GLY A 824 -35.18 -22.04 27.21
CA GLY A 824 -34.83 -20.63 27.41
C GLY A 824 -33.62 -20.43 28.35
N SER A 825 -33.45 -21.30 29.35
CA SER A 825 -32.23 -21.27 30.18
C SER A 825 -30.97 -21.76 29.46
N ILE A 826 -31.08 -22.62 28.44
CA ILE A 826 -29.95 -23.06 27.62
C ILE A 826 -29.59 -21.94 26.63
N ASP A 827 -30.58 -21.36 25.98
CA ASP A 827 -30.38 -20.32 24.98
C ASP A 827 -29.78 -19.05 25.61
N ARG A 828 -30.26 -18.65 26.80
CA ARG A 828 -29.62 -17.57 27.58
C ARG A 828 -28.16 -17.87 27.91
N LYS A 829 -27.83 -19.11 28.28
CA LYS A 829 -26.43 -19.49 28.57
C LYS A 829 -25.54 -19.43 27.33
N LYS A 830 -26.07 -19.79 26.16
CA LYS A 830 -25.35 -19.66 24.89
C LYS A 830 -25.10 -18.20 24.55
N ALA A 831 -26.10 -17.33 24.72
CA ALA A 831 -25.94 -15.89 24.51
C ALA A 831 -24.94 -15.26 25.51
N GLU A 832 -24.97 -15.67 26.78
CA GLU A 832 -23.97 -15.28 27.79
C GLU A 832 -22.54 -15.74 27.40
N ALA A 833 -22.39 -16.96 26.89
CA ALA A 833 -21.10 -17.46 26.40
C ALA A 833 -20.63 -16.69 25.15
N MET A 834 -21.52 -16.42 24.20
CA MET A 834 -21.22 -15.63 23.00
C MET A 834 -20.74 -14.22 23.37
N ARG A 835 -21.35 -13.55 24.37
CA ARG A 835 -20.88 -12.25 24.88
C ARG A 835 -19.42 -12.29 25.30
N ASP A 836 -19.01 -13.35 25.98
CA ASP A 836 -17.62 -13.51 26.42
C ASP A 836 -16.70 -13.85 25.23
N GLY A 837 -17.19 -14.64 24.27
CA GLY A 837 -16.50 -14.96 23.02
C GLY A 837 -16.26 -13.78 22.08
N LEU A 838 -17.18 -12.81 22.04
CA LEU A 838 -17.06 -11.59 21.23
C LEU A 838 -15.80 -10.77 21.55
N ARG A 839 -15.15 -11.00 22.70
CA ARG A 839 -13.89 -10.33 23.08
C ARG A 839 -12.67 -10.79 22.28
N TYR A 840 -12.78 -11.92 21.58
CA TYR A 840 -11.68 -12.58 20.87
C TYR A 840 -11.70 -12.35 19.35
N ILE A 841 -12.81 -11.87 18.79
CA ILE A 841 -12.97 -11.58 17.36
C ILE A 841 -12.52 -10.15 17.03
N ASN A 842 -12.65 -9.78 15.74
CA ASN A 842 -12.39 -8.44 15.24
C ASN A 842 -13.11 -7.37 16.11
N GLU A 843 -12.30 -6.44 16.63
CA GLU A 843 -12.75 -5.35 17.51
C GLU A 843 -13.80 -4.46 16.82
N HIS A 844 -13.65 -4.19 15.52
CA HIS A 844 -14.61 -3.44 14.72
C HIS A 844 -15.97 -4.16 14.62
N THR A 845 -15.96 -5.43 14.21
CA THR A 845 -17.18 -6.24 14.03
C THR A 845 -17.94 -6.41 15.34
N LYS A 846 -17.23 -6.61 16.46
CA LYS A 846 -17.82 -6.71 17.80
C LYS A 846 -18.70 -5.50 18.12
N ILE A 847 -18.16 -4.29 17.94
CA ILE A 847 -18.87 -3.06 18.32
C ILE A 847 -20.12 -2.87 17.45
N GLU A 848 -20.03 -3.13 16.15
CA GLU A 848 -21.18 -3.05 15.25
C GLU A 848 -22.24 -4.09 15.57
N PHE A 849 -21.85 -5.33 15.84
CA PHE A 849 -22.77 -6.38 16.24
C PHE A 849 -23.55 -6.04 17.51
N LEU A 850 -22.85 -5.61 18.56
CA LEU A 850 -23.50 -5.24 19.83
C LEU A 850 -24.43 -4.04 19.65
N HIS A 851 -24.01 -3.06 18.87
CA HIS A 851 -24.83 -1.90 18.55
C HIS A 851 -26.09 -2.29 17.79
N HIS A 852 -25.96 -3.06 16.72
CA HIS A 852 -27.10 -3.57 15.93
C HIS A 852 -28.06 -4.41 16.79
N ALA A 853 -27.53 -5.28 17.66
CA ALA A 853 -28.36 -6.03 18.59
C ALA A 853 -29.17 -5.12 19.52
N SER A 854 -28.57 -4.05 20.05
CA SER A 854 -29.29 -3.08 20.89
C SER A 854 -30.31 -2.22 20.13
N LEU A 855 -30.10 -2.00 18.82
CA LEU A 855 -31.06 -1.28 17.98
C LEU A 855 -32.29 -2.14 17.68
N LYS A 856 -32.10 -3.44 17.41
CA LYS A 856 -33.19 -4.40 17.20
C LYS A 856 -33.92 -4.77 18.50
N TYR A 857 -33.17 -4.95 19.59
CA TYR A 857 -33.65 -5.35 20.91
C TYR A 857 -33.19 -4.35 21.99
N PRO A 858 -33.95 -3.26 22.25
CA PRO A 858 -33.54 -2.18 23.16
C PRO A 858 -33.32 -2.58 24.62
N GLU A 859 -33.82 -3.75 25.03
CA GLU A 859 -33.58 -4.34 26.35
C GLU A 859 -32.14 -4.84 26.55
N ILE A 860 -31.40 -5.08 25.47
CA ILE A 860 -30.00 -5.54 25.54
C ILE A 860 -29.12 -4.39 26.02
N PRO A 861 -28.41 -4.54 27.16
CA PRO A 861 -27.52 -3.49 27.65
C PRO A 861 -26.23 -3.42 26.82
N LEU A 862 -25.91 -2.21 26.34
CA LEU A 862 -24.61 -1.90 25.75
C LEU A 862 -23.57 -1.57 26.83
N ASP A 863 -22.73 -2.54 27.21
CA ASP A 863 -21.57 -2.31 28.07
C ASP A 863 -20.28 -2.20 27.25
N LEU A 864 -20.03 -0.98 26.75
CA LEU A 864 -18.88 -0.66 25.88
C LEU A 864 -17.87 0.27 26.56
N ASN A 865 -17.95 0.45 27.89
CA ASN A 865 -17.13 1.44 28.60
C ASN A 865 -15.63 1.15 28.52
N HIS A 866 -15.25 -0.13 28.59
CA HIS A 866 -13.87 -0.57 28.47
C HIS A 866 -13.34 -0.33 27.06
N ASP A 867 -14.09 -0.78 26.05
CA ASP A 867 -13.73 -0.63 24.63
C ASP A 867 -13.60 0.86 24.25
N PHE A 868 -14.53 1.70 24.69
CA PHE A 868 -14.46 3.14 24.47
C PHE A 868 -13.26 3.78 25.16
N LYS A 869 -12.95 3.40 26.40
CA LYS A 869 -11.77 3.90 27.11
C LYS A 869 -10.47 3.51 26.39
N ARG A 870 -10.41 2.29 25.84
CA ARG A 870 -9.28 1.83 25.03
C ARG A 870 -9.18 2.60 23.72
N ALA A 871 -10.30 2.84 23.01
CA ALA A 871 -10.32 3.67 21.80
C ALA A 871 -9.83 5.11 22.07
N LEU A 872 -10.25 5.70 23.20
CA LEU A 872 -9.75 6.99 23.65
C LEU A 872 -8.26 6.98 23.95
N ASN A 873 -7.75 5.92 24.58
CA ASN A 873 -6.32 5.79 24.87
C ASN A 873 -5.49 5.76 23.58
N ILE A 874 -5.93 4.97 22.59
CA ILE A 874 -5.29 4.89 21.28
C ILE A 874 -5.33 6.24 20.58
N MET A 875 -6.50 6.91 20.53
CA MET A 875 -6.60 8.25 19.95
C MET A 875 -5.65 9.24 20.65
N VAL A 876 -5.55 9.21 21.98
CA VAL A 876 -4.63 10.11 22.71
C VAL A 876 -3.17 9.76 22.38
N GLN A 877 -2.79 8.48 22.31
CA GLN A 877 -1.44 8.07 21.90
C GLN A 877 -1.09 8.52 20.48
N LEU A 878 -2.04 8.40 19.55
CA LEU A 878 -1.89 8.85 18.18
C LEU A 878 -1.78 10.37 18.07
N ASN A 879 -2.22 11.14 19.06
CA ASN A 879 -2.31 12.59 18.94
C ASN A 879 -1.51 13.36 19.98
N ILE A 880 -0.84 12.68 20.91
CA ILE A 880 -0.10 13.37 21.96
C ILE A 880 0.98 14.26 21.36
N GLN A 881 1.02 15.51 21.79
CA GLN A 881 2.12 16.40 21.44
C GLN A 881 3.38 16.00 22.19
N SER A 882 4.53 16.28 21.59
CA SER A 882 5.79 16.16 22.28
C SER A 882 5.82 17.03 23.54
N TRP A 883 6.54 16.58 24.56
CA TRP A 883 6.55 17.28 25.85
C TRP A 883 7.05 18.73 25.72
N GLU A 884 7.97 18.99 24.79
CA GLU A 884 8.52 20.32 24.54
C GLU A 884 7.51 21.27 23.88
N GLN A 885 6.67 20.77 22.96
CA GLN A 885 5.60 21.56 22.34
C GLN A 885 4.47 21.84 23.34
N ALA A 886 4.10 20.83 24.14
CA ALA A 886 3.11 21.00 25.20
C ALA A 886 3.55 22.06 26.22
N LEU A 887 4.82 22.04 26.64
CA LEU A 887 5.39 23.02 27.54
C LEU A 887 5.40 24.44 26.93
N ALA A 888 5.80 24.56 25.67
CA ALA A 888 5.80 25.82 24.94
C ALA A 888 4.39 26.42 24.83
N TYR A 889 3.39 25.58 24.57
CA TYR A 889 1.99 25.97 24.51
C TYR A 889 1.47 26.47 25.87
N GLU A 890 1.69 25.70 26.95
CA GLU A 890 1.23 26.03 28.31
C GLU A 890 1.78 27.37 28.81
N LEU A 891 3.02 27.69 28.47
CA LEU A 891 3.69 28.93 28.87
C LEU A 891 3.45 30.09 27.89
N GLY A 892 2.94 29.81 26.70
CA GLY A 892 2.56 30.78 25.69
C GLY A 892 3.64 31.84 25.45
N LYS A 893 3.34 33.10 25.79
CA LYS A 893 4.25 34.24 25.57
C LYS A 893 5.54 34.18 26.41
N SER A 894 5.56 33.39 27.48
CA SER A 894 6.74 33.20 28.31
C SER A 894 7.71 32.16 27.72
N CYS A 895 7.28 31.36 26.75
CA CYS A 895 8.17 30.64 25.84
C CYS A 895 8.61 31.60 24.73
N LEU A 896 9.89 31.97 24.72
CA LEU A 896 10.47 32.92 23.78
C LEU A 896 10.88 32.27 22.46
N PHE A 897 11.22 30.99 22.48
CA PHE A 897 11.63 30.21 21.31
C PHE A 897 11.53 28.70 21.57
N VAL A 898 11.09 27.95 20.55
CA VAL A 898 11.17 26.49 20.45
C VAL A 898 11.59 26.16 19.02
N GLY A 899 12.62 25.33 18.85
CA GLY A 899 13.14 24.93 17.55
C GLY A 899 14.65 24.69 17.57
N ASP A 900 15.28 24.60 16.41
CA ASP A 900 16.73 24.38 16.33
C ASP A 900 17.52 25.63 16.76
N GLY A 901 18.57 25.42 17.56
CA GLY A 901 19.37 26.50 18.12
C GLY A 901 20.09 27.36 17.07
N ASP A 902 20.43 26.82 15.91
CA ASP A 902 21.01 27.56 14.78
C ASP A 902 20.00 28.50 14.10
N LYS A 903 18.71 28.12 14.09
CA LYS A 903 17.58 28.92 13.62
C LYS A 903 17.09 29.96 14.64
N THR A 904 17.72 30.06 15.81
CA THR A 904 17.35 31.05 16.84
C THR A 904 17.38 32.49 16.28
N PRO A 905 16.32 33.28 16.48
CA PRO A 905 16.27 34.68 16.05
C PRO A 905 17.44 35.49 16.60
N ALA A 906 18.02 36.40 15.79
CA ALA A 906 19.20 37.18 16.16
C ALA A 906 19.06 37.91 17.51
N LYS A 907 17.86 38.37 17.86
CA LYS A 907 17.52 39.03 19.15
C LYS A 907 17.60 38.12 20.38
N LEU A 908 17.63 36.80 20.20
CA LEU A 908 17.72 35.78 21.26
C LEU A 908 19.07 35.05 21.27
N ARG A 909 20.00 35.39 20.37
CA ARG A 909 21.37 34.84 20.35
C ARG A 909 22.23 35.52 21.44
N LEU A 910 22.07 35.06 22.67
CA LEU A 910 22.78 35.56 23.85
C LEU A 910 23.84 34.55 24.33
N PRO A 911 24.86 34.97 25.09
CA PRO A 911 25.78 34.04 25.74
C PRO A 911 25.03 33.07 26.63
N ILE A 912 25.42 31.80 26.60
CA ILE A 912 24.83 30.71 27.39
C ILE A 912 25.82 30.26 28.46
N ILE A 913 25.34 30.05 29.68
CA ILE A 913 26.14 29.61 30.82
C ILE A 913 25.44 28.49 31.58
N ALA A 914 26.21 27.57 32.14
CA ALA A 914 25.75 26.64 33.18
C ALA A 914 26.05 27.23 34.56
N ASP A 915 25.15 27.05 35.51
CA ASP A 915 25.33 27.47 36.91
C ASP A 915 25.19 26.26 37.87
N GLU A 916 25.14 26.52 39.18
CA GLU A 916 25.03 25.47 40.20
C GLU A 916 23.66 24.76 40.19
N ASP A 917 22.64 25.36 39.57
CA ASP A 917 21.26 24.85 39.50
C ASP A 917 20.95 24.13 38.18
N THR A 918 21.92 24.05 37.25
CA THR A 918 21.78 23.34 35.98
C THR A 918 21.61 21.82 36.19
N VAL A 919 20.53 21.25 35.66
CA VAL A 919 20.29 19.80 35.64
C VAL A 919 20.99 19.18 34.42
N HIS A 920 21.94 18.28 34.67
CA HIS A 920 22.75 17.63 33.63
C HIS A 920 23.09 16.15 33.95
N ASP A 921 22.51 15.61 35.03
CA ASP A 921 22.72 14.23 35.47
C ASP A 921 21.64 13.26 34.94
N GLN A 922 20.74 13.73 34.08
CA GLN A 922 19.62 12.97 33.54
C GLN A 922 19.53 13.10 32.01
N PRO A 923 18.93 12.11 31.32
CA PRO A 923 18.59 12.23 29.92
C PRO A 923 17.59 13.36 29.66
N CYS A 924 17.80 14.09 28.57
CA CYS A 924 16.96 15.18 28.09
C CYS A 924 16.89 15.07 26.56
N HIS A 925 15.92 14.30 26.08
CA HIS A 925 15.71 14.05 24.65
C HIS A 925 14.40 14.64 24.14
N MET A 926 14.36 14.90 22.84
CA MET A 926 13.14 15.20 22.12
C MET A 926 12.18 14.00 22.17
N ASP A 927 10.87 14.25 22.34
CA ASP A 927 9.89 13.16 22.44
C ASP A 927 9.87 12.32 21.14
N GLY A 928 9.87 10.99 21.28
CA GLY A 928 9.95 10.06 20.15
C GLY A 928 11.32 9.99 19.44
N MET A 929 12.32 10.77 19.84
CA MET A 929 13.67 10.79 19.24
C MET A 929 14.76 10.70 20.31
N SER A 930 14.97 9.51 20.86
CA SER A 930 15.95 9.28 21.94
C SER A 930 17.40 9.58 21.54
N TRP A 931 17.70 9.70 20.25
CA TRP A 931 19.03 10.09 19.74
C TRP A 931 19.23 11.60 19.61
N MET A 932 18.19 12.42 19.85
CA MET A 932 18.26 13.88 19.75
C MET A 932 18.17 14.54 21.12
N ALA A 933 19.30 15.04 21.61
CA ALA A 933 19.38 15.81 22.85
C ALA A 933 18.75 17.20 22.71
N ILE A 934 18.03 17.65 23.74
CA ILE A 934 17.37 18.96 23.79
C ILE A 934 17.91 19.79 24.95
N THR A 935 18.09 21.09 24.70
CA THR A 935 18.60 22.03 25.72
C THR A 935 17.50 23.02 26.11
N VAL A 936 17.28 23.18 27.41
CA VAL A 936 16.33 24.14 27.97
C VAL A 936 17.07 25.27 28.66
N VAL A 937 16.83 26.49 28.21
CA VAL A 937 17.48 27.69 28.77
C VAL A 937 16.47 28.73 29.22
N GLN A 938 16.90 29.57 30.16
CA GLN A 938 16.15 30.72 30.62
C GLN A 938 16.96 31.99 30.45
N LYS A 939 16.31 33.02 29.90
CA LYS A 939 16.89 34.35 29.82
C LYS A 939 17.01 34.96 31.22
N ARG A 940 18.19 35.46 31.59
CA ARG A 940 18.47 36.16 32.86
C ARG A 940 19.33 37.41 32.63
N ARG A 941 19.38 38.30 33.62
CA ARG A 941 20.31 39.45 33.65
C ARG A 941 21.42 39.25 34.66
N ASN A 942 22.65 39.56 34.25
CA ASN A 942 23.78 39.57 35.17
C ASN A 942 23.78 40.83 36.05
N GLU A 943 24.68 40.88 37.05
CA GLU A 943 24.82 42.02 37.97
C GLU A 943 25.21 43.35 37.26
N GLN A 944 25.78 43.26 36.05
CA GLN A 944 26.12 44.42 35.21
C GLN A 944 24.96 44.90 34.32
N GLY A 945 23.86 44.15 34.26
CA GLY A 945 22.67 44.47 33.47
C GLY A 945 22.62 43.87 32.05
N ASP A 946 23.58 43.01 31.69
CA ASP A 946 23.60 42.32 30.39
C ASP A 946 22.74 41.06 30.41
N ASP A 947 21.98 40.84 29.33
CA ASP A 947 21.15 39.65 29.14
C ASP A 947 22.02 38.44 28.74
N HIS A 948 21.77 37.28 29.36
CA HIS A 948 22.39 35.99 29.04
C HIS A 948 21.36 34.86 29.20
N HIS A 949 21.70 33.65 28.75
CA HIS A 949 20.91 32.44 28.95
C HIS A 949 21.55 31.54 30.00
N VAL A 950 20.78 31.08 30.97
CA VAL A 950 21.20 30.05 31.93
C VAL A 950 20.60 28.72 31.50
N ILE A 951 21.42 27.67 31.45
CA ILE A 951 20.95 26.30 31.20
C ILE A 951 20.17 25.81 32.41
N LEU A 952 18.88 25.53 32.21
CA LEU A 952 18.06 24.87 33.22
C LEU A 952 18.24 23.35 33.15
N MET A 953 18.24 22.80 31.94
CA MET A 953 18.39 21.36 31.70
C MET A 953 19.13 21.11 30.39
N ALA A 954 20.09 20.19 30.41
CA ALA A 954 20.81 19.70 29.24
C ALA A 954 21.08 18.20 29.38
N ASP A 955 21.08 17.48 28.26
CA ASP A 955 21.31 16.03 28.28
C ASP A 955 22.69 15.67 28.83
N HIS A 956 22.77 14.66 29.70
CA HIS A 956 24.01 14.16 30.30
C HIS A 956 25.10 13.71 29.31
N GLU A 957 24.75 13.38 28.06
CA GLU A 957 25.70 12.99 27.01
C GLU A 957 26.39 14.20 26.35
N VAL A 958 25.87 15.43 26.52
CA VAL A 958 26.41 16.65 25.89
C VAL A 958 27.24 17.45 26.91
N PRO A 959 28.59 17.46 26.81
CA PRO A 959 29.43 18.16 27.78
C PRO A 959 29.06 19.64 27.90
N LEU A 960 28.93 20.16 29.14
CA LEU A 960 28.52 21.55 29.37
C LEU A 960 29.49 22.57 28.73
N GLU A 961 30.76 22.21 28.53
CA GLU A 961 31.74 23.04 27.85
C GLU A 961 31.39 23.30 26.38
N ALA A 962 30.61 22.41 25.74
CA ALA A 962 30.18 22.57 24.35
C ALA A 962 29.30 23.82 24.15
N TYR A 963 28.67 24.33 25.20
CA TYR A 963 27.79 25.50 25.14
C TYR A 963 28.55 26.83 25.23
N HIS A 964 29.81 26.86 25.67
CA HIS A 964 30.53 28.11 25.93
C HIS A 964 30.80 28.99 24.70
N GLU A 965 30.79 28.42 23.49
CA GLU A 965 31.11 29.15 22.26
C GLU A 965 29.86 29.64 21.49
N SER A 966 28.74 28.91 21.57
CA SER A 966 27.50 29.23 20.85
C SER A 966 26.28 28.49 21.43
N LEU A 967 25.08 28.88 21.01
CA LEU A 967 23.88 28.07 21.19
C LEU A 967 24.06 26.66 20.58
N PRO A 968 23.39 25.63 21.12
CA PRO A 968 23.53 24.26 20.62
C PRO A 968 23.10 24.14 19.16
N ARG A 969 23.80 23.28 18.41
CA ARG A 969 23.36 22.81 17.10
C ARG A 969 22.37 21.65 17.31
N GLY A 970 21.14 21.99 17.68
CA GLY A 970 20.09 21.02 17.99
C GLY A 970 18.89 21.68 18.68
N PRO A 971 17.87 20.89 19.08
CA PRO A 971 16.65 21.38 19.71
C PRO A 971 16.92 22.27 20.94
N LEU A 972 16.31 23.45 20.96
CA LEU A 972 16.49 24.49 21.97
C LEU A 972 15.15 25.10 22.39
N LEU A 973 14.93 25.22 23.70
CA LEU A 973 13.82 25.96 24.29
C LEU A 973 14.36 27.16 25.07
N ILE A 974 13.80 28.35 24.83
CA ILE A 974 14.19 29.57 25.53
C ILE A 974 12.98 30.12 26.30
N PHE A 975 13.10 30.26 27.62
CA PHE A 975 12.07 30.84 28.48
C PHE A 975 12.42 32.24 28.99
N ALA A 976 11.38 33.00 29.31
CA ALA A 976 11.49 34.34 29.87
C ALA A 976 11.96 34.32 31.35
N GLU A 977 12.51 35.45 31.79
CA GLU A 977 13.08 35.64 33.14
C GLU A 977 12.04 35.55 34.26
N ASP A 978 10.78 35.86 33.96
CA ASP A 978 9.67 35.94 34.92
C ASP A 978 9.04 34.58 35.25
N VAL A 979 9.49 33.51 34.60
CA VAL A 979 9.03 32.15 34.88
C VAL A 979 9.85 31.53 36.01
N ASP A 980 9.18 30.88 36.96
CA ASP A 980 9.87 30.19 38.06
C ASP A 980 10.63 28.96 37.54
N SER A 981 11.97 28.94 37.74
CA SER A 981 12.84 27.88 37.22
C SER A 981 12.53 26.50 37.84
N GLN A 982 12.16 26.46 39.13
CA GLN A 982 11.84 25.20 39.80
C GLN A 982 10.50 24.63 39.32
N ALA A 983 9.51 25.48 39.09
CA ALA A 983 8.24 25.10 38.47
C ALA A 983 8.44 24.57 37.04
N LEU A 984 9.34 25.19 36.24
CA LEU A 984 9.70 24.70 34.91
C LEU A 984 10.27 23.28 34.95
N LEU A 985 11.30 23.05 35.77
CA LEU A 985 11.93 21.73 35.90
C LEU A 985 10.95 20.67 36.38
N THR A 986 10.09 21.01 37.34
CA THR A 986 9.03 20.11 37.83
C THR A 986 8.06 19.78 36.71
N ARG A 987 7.64 20.78 35.92
CA ARG A 987 6.70 20.58 34.82
C ARG A 987 7.31 19.77 33.67
N ILE A 988 8.59 19.95 33.36
CA ILE A 988 9.32 19.12 32.38
C ILE A 988 9.30 17.65 32.81
N ALA A 989 9.64 17.36 34.07
CA ALA A 989 9.64 15.98 34.58
C ALA A 989 8.23 15.35 34.54
N GLU A 990 7.17 16.12 34.80
CA GLU A 990 5.79 15.66 34.63
C GLU A 990 5.45 15.40 33.16
N LEU A 991 5.88 16.28 32.25
CA LEU A 991 5.55 16.19 30.83
C LEU A 991 6.32 15.08 30.10
N GLN A 992 7.52 14.74 30.56
CA GLN A 992 8.30 13.60 30.07
C GLN A 992 7.67 12.25 30.47
N ASN A 993 6.75 12.23 31.43
CA ASN A 993 5.98 11.02 31.76
C ASN A 993 4.77 10.87 30.83
N THR A 994 5.02 10.43 29.60
CA THR A 994 4.01 10.26 28.54
C THR A 994 2.84 9.39 28.98
N LYS A 995 3.09 8.30 29.72
CA LYS A 995 2.03 7.42 30.23
C LYS A 995 1.07 8.15 31.17
N ALA A 996 1.61 8.91 32.14
CA ALA A 996 0.78 9.67 33.08
C ALA A 996 -0.03 10.76 32.38
N ARG A 997 0.53 11.40 31.35
CA ARG A 997 -0.20 12.38 30.50
C ARG A 997 -1.37 11.75 29.78
N ILE A 998 -1.15 10.62 29.11
CA ILE A 998 -2.21 9.88 28.40
C ILE A 998 -3.33 9.51 29.38
N GLU A 999 -3.00 8.93 30.52
CA GLU A 999 -3.98 8.56 31.55
C GLU A 999 -4.78 9.76 32.06
N HIS A 1000 -4.11 10.89 32.28
CA HIS A 1000 -4.76 12.13 32.71
C HIS A 1000 -5.75 12.66 31.67
N ILE A 1001 -5.34 12.76 30.40
CA ILE A 1001 -6.20 13.25 29.31
C ILE A 1001 -7.42 12.35 29.15
N VAL A 1002 -7.23 11.03 29.10
CA VAL A 1002 -8.34 10.06 28.99
C VAL A 1002 -9.32 10.21 30.16
N MET A 1003 -8.81 10.34 31.39
CA MET A 1003 -9.65 10.54 32.57
C MET A 1003 -10.45 11.85 32.49
N GLN A 1004 -9.81 12.95 32.10
CA GLN A 1004 -10.48 14.26 31.95
C GLN A 1004 -11.53 14.24 30.83
N THR A 1005 -11.27 13.54 29.73
CA THR A 1005 -12.28 13.33 28.67
C THR A 1005 -13.49 12.59 29.21
N LEU A 1006 -13.30 11.48 29.93
CA LEU A 1006 -14.40 10.75 30.55
C LEU A 1006 -15.18 11.61 31.56
N GLU A 1007 -14.50 12.42 32.38
CA GLU A 1007 -15.14 13.36 33.31
C GLU A 1007 -15.97 14.43 32.61
N TYR A 1008 -15.49 14.94 31.47
CA TYR A 1008 -16.24 15.87 30.62
C TYR A 1008 -17.50 15.22 30.03
N LEU A 1009 -17.43 13.97 29.57
CA LEU A 1009 -18.60 13.25 29.06
C LEU A 1009 -19.65 13.03 30.14
N GLU A 1010 -19.22 12.75 31.39
CA GLU A 1010 -20.10 12.62 32.56
C GLU A 1010 -20.57 13.97 33.13
N GLY A 1011 -20.14 15.11 32.57
CA GLY A 1011 -20.52 16.44 33.03
C GLY A 1011 -19.89 16.93 34.32
N LYS A 1012 -18.78 16.32 34.73
CA LYS A 1012 -17.98 16.75 35.88
C LYS A 1012 -16.98 17.85 35.51
N THR A 1013 -16.49 17.84 34.27
CA THR A 1013 -15.60 18.87 33.71
C THR A 1013 -16.37 19.72 32.70
N ASP A 1014 -16.13 21.03 32.68
CA ASP A 1014 -16.73 21.94 31.71
C ASP A 1014 -15.97 21.95 30.37
N PHE A 1015 -16.61 22.49 29.33
CA PHE A 1015 -16.05 22.49 27.97
C PHE A 1015 -14.77 23.32 27.85
N ASP A 1016 -14.67 24.46 28.53
CA ASP A 1016 -13.51 25.36 28.40
C ASP A 1016 -12.26 24.71 29.03
N SER A 1017 -12.44 23.98 30.14
CA SER A 1017 -11.37 23.23 30.80
C SER A 1017 -10.81 22.10 29.92
N ILE A 1018 -11.66 21.24 29.35
CA ILE A 1018 -11.20 20.11 28.54
C ILE A 1018 -10.62 20.55 27.18
N THR A 1019 -11.17 21.60 26.57
CA THR A 1019 -10.64 22.13 25.30
C THR A 1019 -9.27 22.77 25.48
N SER A 1020 -9.05 23.46 26.60
CA SER A 1020 -7.72 23.97 26.97
C SER A 1020 -6.70 22.85 27.15
N LEU A 1021 -7.11 21.74 27.78
CA LEU A 1021 -6.26 20.55 27.92
C LEU A 1021 -5.93 19.92 26.56
N TYR A 1022 -6.93 19.74 25.70
CA TYR A 1022 -6.73 19.19 24.35
C TYR A 1022 -5.81 20.06 23.52
N ALA A 1023 -5.99 21.38 23.53
CA ALA A 1023 -5.15 22.29 22.77
C ALA A 1023 -3.69 22.32 23.25
N ALA A 1024 -3.46 22.10 24.55
CA ALA A 1024 -2.12 22.05 25.13
C ALA A 1024 -1.43 20.70 24.95
N GLN A 1025 -2.17 19.59 24.87
CA GLN A 1025 -1.60 18.25 24.97
C GLN A 1025 -1.77 17.40 23.71
N LEU A 1026 -2.69 17.75 22.80
CA LEU A 1026 -2.94 17.00 21.56
C LEU A 1026 -2.61 17.86 20.34
N SER A 1027 -2.02 17.23 19.32
CA SER A 1027 -1.66 17.86 18.07
C SER A 1027 -2.93 18.23 17.29
N GLY A 1028 -3.04 19.49 16.91
CA GLY A 1028 -4.10 19.94 16.00
C GLY A 1028 -3.78 19.58 14.54
N GLU A 1029 -2.54 19.79 14.11
CA GLU A 1029 -2.10 19.58 12.72
C GLU A 1029 -2.19 18.12 12.33
N TYR A 1030 -1.69 17.20 13.16
CA TYR A 1030 -1.67 15.77 12.88
C TYR A 1030 -2.78 15.00 13.60
N PHE A 1031 -3.92 15.66 13.85
CA PHE A 1031 -5.02 15.05 14.57
C PHE A 1031 -5.63 13.89 13.78
N SER A 1032 -5.53 12.66 14.31
CA SER A 1032 -6.13 11.44 13.79
C SER A 1032 -7.05 10.81 14.83
N PRO A 1033 -8.39 10.90 14.67
CA PRO A 1033 -9.32 10.32 15.65
C PRO A 1033 -9.36 8.78 15.62
N ASN A 1034 -8.81 8.14 14.58
CA ASN A 1034 -8.82 6.68 14.39
C ASN A 1034 -7.41 6.17 14.01
N ALA A 1035 -7.11 4.91 14.29
CA ALA A 1035 -5.82 4.28 13.94
C ALA A 1035 -5.69 3.89 12.45
N GLU A 1036 -6.77 4.03 11.67
CA GLU A 1036 -6.85 3.66 10.24
C GLU A 1036 -6.41 2.20 10.00
N GLU A 1037 -6.94 1.26 10.79
CA GLU A 1037 -6.72 -0.19 10.64
C GLU A 1037 -8.07 -0.91 10.61
N TYR A 1038 -8.32 -1.74 9.60
CA TYR A 1038 -9.65 -2.31 9.32
C TYR A 1038 -10.13 -3.30 10.40
N THR A 1039 -9.22 -3.84 11.20
CA THR A 1039 -9.54 -4.79 12.28
C THR A 1039 -9.75 -4.15 13.65
N MET A 1040 -9.49 -2.85 13.80
CA MET A 1040 -9.61 -2.16 15.08
C MET A 1040 -10.84 -1.23 15.10
N TYR A 1041 -11.48 -1.11 16.26
CA TYR A 1041 -12.55 -0.13 16.40
C TYR A 1041 -12.00 1.31 16.38
N GLY A 1042 -12.77 2.22 15.80
CA GLY A 1042 -12.49 3.65 15.76
C GLY A 1042 -13.47 4.44 16.62
N LEU A 1043 -13.12 5.69 16.94
CA LEU A 1043 -14.03 6.61 17.64
C LEU A 1043 -15.33 6.87 16.87
N ASN A 1044 -15.29 6.72 15.54
CA ASN A 1044 -16.46 6.82 14.66
C ASN A 1044 -17.58 5.83 15.00
N GLN A 1045 -17.25 4.61 15.43
CA GLN A 1045 -18.25 3.61 15.81
C GLN A 1045 -18.92 3.96 17.14
N PHE A 1046 -18.16 4.52 18.09
CA PHE A 1046 -18.67 4.79 19.44
C PHE A 1046 -19.60 6.00 19.51
N ILE A 1047 -19.41 7.03 18.69
CA ILE A 1047 -20.26 8.24 18.69
C ILE A 1047 -21.75 7.86 18.67
N TRP A 1048 -22.11 6.88 17.84
CA TRP A 1048 -23.50 6.48 17.63
C TRP A 1048 -24.02 5.46 18.66
N THR A 1049 -23.15 4.88 19.48
CA THR A 1049 -23.53 3.95 20.58
C THR A 1049 -23.85 4.66 21.89
N MET A 1050 -23.44 5.93 22.03
CA MET A 1050 -23.65 6.71 23.25
C MET A 1050 -25.06 7.26 23.32
N ASP A 1051 -25.56 7.50 24.54
CA ASP A 1051 -26.76 8.33 24.72
C ASP A 1051 -26.51 9.75 24.21
N GLN A 1052 -27.61 10.43 23.88
CA GLN A 1052 -27.58 11.75 23.26
C GLN A 1052 -26.70 12.76 24.00
N VAL A 1053 -26.69 12.80 25.34
CA VAL A 1053 -25.93 13.81 26.10
C VAL A 1053 -24.43 13.56 25.96
N ARG A 1054 -23.98 12.32 26.12
CA ARG A 1054 -22.56 11.96 25.97
C ARG A 1054 -22.10 12.11 24.52
N ARG A 1055 -22.90 11.65 23.56
CA ARG A 1055 -22.63 11.81 22.11
C ARG A 1055 -22.41 13.27 21.74
N ASP A 1056 -23.37 14.13 22.09
CA ASP A 1056 -23.36 15.55 21.72
C ASP A 1056 -22.16 16.27 22.34
N ARG A 1057 -21.81 15.96 23.60
CA ARG A 1057 -20.57 16.45 24.25
C ARG A 1057 -19.31 15.99 23.52
N PHE A 1058 -19.23 14.70 23.16
CA PHE A 1058 -18.04 14.13 22.54
C PHE A 1058 -17.82 14.67 21.12
N ALA A 1059 -18.88 14.71 20.30
CA ALA A 1059 -18.85 15.32 18.99
C ALA A 1059 -18.45 16.80 19.07
N LYS A 1060 -19.02 17.56 20.02
CA LYS A 1060 -18.62 18.96 20.26
C LYS A 1060 -17.14 19.12 20.58
N LEU A 1061 -16.55 18.21 21.36
CA LEU A 1061 -15.12 18.25 21.70
C LEU A 1061 -14.24 17.94 20.50
N LEU A 1062 -14.48 16.82 19.81
CA LEU A 1062 -13.64 16.39 18.67
C LEU A 1062 -13.72 17.36 17.49
N LEU A 1063 -14.94 17.74 17.09
CA LEU A 1063 -15.17 18.56 15.89
C LEU A 1063 -14.75 20.03 16.09
N ASN A 1064 -14.60 20.51 17.33
CA ASN A 1064 -14.05 21.84 17.62
C ASN A 1064 -12.55 21.85 17.93
N HIS A 1065 -11.95 20.71 18.28
CA HIS A 1065 -10.50 20.66 18.48
C HIS A 1065 -9.74 20.94 17.18
N ASN A 1066 -10.14 20.30 16.09
CA ASN A 1066 -9.62 20.53 14.74
C ASN A 1066 -10.64 20.09 13.68
N TYR A 1067 -10.58 20.64 12.46
CA TYR A 1067 -11.44 20.18 11.34
C TYR A 1067 -11.23 18.70 11.02
N ARG A 1068 -10.02 18.15 11.20
CA ARG A 1068 -9.71 16.73 11.06
C ARG A 1068 -10.53 15.86 12.01
N GLY A 1069 -11.14 16.43 13.05
CA GLY A 1069 -12.15 15.77 13.87
C GLY A 1069 -13.37 15.26 13.09
N PHE A 1070 -13.68 15.84 11.92
CA PHE A 1070 -14.75 15.34 11.04
C PHE A 1070 -14.48 13.92 10.51
N LYS A 1071 -13.23 13.45 10.52
CA LYS A 1071 -12.90 12.03 10.27
C LYS A 1071 -13.63 11.07 11.23
N ALA A 1072 -14.09 11.54 12.40
CA ALA A 1072 -14.89 10.73 13.32
C ALA A 1072 -16.33 10.48 12.84
N ILE A 1073 -16.83 11.22 11.84
CA ILE A 1073 -18.16 11.03 11.25
C ILE A 1073 -18.09 10.80 9.73
N GLU A 1074 -16.89 10.78 9.17
CA GLU A 1074 -16.63 10.51 7.75
C GLU A 1074 -17.18 9.13 7.36
N ARG A 1075 -17.70 9.04 6.13
CA ARG A 1075 -18.37 7.86 5.57
C ARG A 1075 -19.61 7.39 6.34
N ASN A 1076 -20.11 8.15 7.31
CA ASN A 1076 -21.29 7.82 8.12
C ASN A 1076 -22.35 8.94 8.09
N TYR A 1077 -22.44 9.70 7.01
CA TYR A 1077 -23.29 10.90 6.95
C TYR A 1077 -24.79 10.59 6.96
N GLU A 1078 -25.20 9.45 6.41
CA GLU A 1078 -26.60 8.99 6.38
C GLU A 1078 -27.03 8.32 7.70
N LYS A 1079 -26.08 7.69 8.41
CA LYS A 1079 -26.31 6.95 9.67
C LYS A 1079 -27.08 7.73 10.75
N PRO A 1080 -26.79 9.02 11.04
CA PRO A 1080 -27.58 9.79 12.01
C PRO A 1080 -29.06 9.91 11.63
N TRP A 1081 -29.37 10.04 10.34
CA TRP A 1081 -30.74 10.14 9.85
C TRP A 1081 -31.46 8.80 9.95
N LEU A 1082 -30.83 7.72 9.53
CA LEU A 1082 -31.39 6.37 9.65
C LEU A 1082 -31.66 6.00 11.12
N HIS A 1083 -30.75 6.37 12.03
CA HIS A 1083 -30.96 6.24 13.48
C HIS A 1083 -32.17 7.03 13.97
N HIS A 1084 -32.34 8.26 13.49
CA HIS A 1084 -33.50 9.07 13.81
C HIS A 1084 -34.79 8.40 13.35
N GLN A 1085 -34.86 7.94 12.09
CA GLN A 1085 -36.02 7.24 11.54
C GLN A 1085 -36.36 5.97 12.33
N LEU A 1086 -35.35 5.16 12.65
CA LEU A 1086 -35.52 3.95 13.46
C LEU A 1086 -36.07 4.29 14.85
N SER A 1087 -35.55 5.33 15.51
CA SER A 1087 -36.01 5.77 16.82
C SER A 1087 -37.45 6.30 16.84
N GLN A 1088 -37.94 6.85 15.72
CA GLN A 1088 -39.31 7.30 15.56
C GLN A 1088 -40.27 6.17 15.14
N GLY A 1089 -39.72 5.02 14.73
CA GLY A 1089 -40.48 3.91 14.16
C GLY A 1089 -40.91 4.15 12.71
N ASP A 1090 -40.23 5.05 11.99
CA ASP A 1090 -40.49 5.35 10.58
C ASP A 1090 -39.93 4.25 9.65
N ILE A 1091 -38.89 3.56 10.10
CA ILE A 1091 -38.32 2.34 9.49
C ILE A 1091 -38.16 1.28 10.59
N ASP A 1092 -38.18 0.01 10.21
CA ASP A 1092 -37.77 -1.09 11.09
C ASP A 1092 -36.26 -1.37 10.98
N PHE A 1093 -35.78 -2.30 11.81
CA PHE A 1093 -34.36 -2.65 11.85
C PHE A 1093 -33.88 -3.32 10.56
N ASP A 1094 -34.75 -4.08 9.88
CA ASP A 1094 -34.37 -4.80 8.67
C ASP A 1094 -34.12 -3.81 7.52
N ILE A 1095 -35.00 -2.82 7.34
CA ILE A 1095 -34.82 -1.71 6.40
C ILE A 1095 -33.58 -0.86 6.78
N TYR A 1096 -33.35 -0.63 8.08
CA TYR A 1096 -32.16 0.06 8.55
C TYR A 1096 -30.88 -0.65 8.11
N LEU A 1097 -30.81 -1.97 8.33
CA LEU A 1097 -29.64 -2.78 8.02
C LEU A 1097 -29.41 -2.94 6.51
N GLU A 1098 -30.47 -3.05 5.72
CA GLU A 1098 -30.40 -3.06 4.25
C GLU A 1098 -29.78 -1.75 3.75
N ARG A 1099 -30.31 -0.60 4.18
CA ARG A 1099 -29.82 0.72 3.73
C ARG A 1099 -28.38 1.00 4.15
N ILE A 1100 -27.96 0.63 5.37
CA ILE A 1100 -26.59 0.89 5.80
C ILE A 1100 -25.56 0.00 5.05
N ARG A 1101 -26.01 -1.05 4.36
CA ARG A 1101 -25.17 -1.99 3.58
C ARG A 1101 -25.22 -1.77 2.07
N GLU A 1102 -26.38 -1.38 1.52
CA GLU A 1102 -26.55 -1.12 0.08
C GLU A 1102 -25.84 0.15 -0.38
N TYR A 1103 -25.88 1.20 0.45
CA TYR A 1103 -25.23 2.46 0.15
C TYR A 1103 -23.83 2.40 0.73
N ASP A 1104 -22.86 2.05 -0.11
CA ASP A 1104 -21.43 2.02 0.19
C ASP A 1104 -20.91 3.46 0.43
N ASN A 1105 -21.44 4.10 1.47
CA ASN A 1105 -21.17 5.46 1.93
C ASN A 1105 -21.84 6.63 1.16
N GLU A 1106 -22.84 6.39 0.31
CA GLU A 1106 -23.60 7.49 -0.32
C GLU A 1106 -24.61 8.14 0.65
N ALA A 1107 -24.43 9.43 0.90
CA ALA A 1107 -25.36 10.21 1.73
C ALA A 1107 -26.56 10.66 0.89
N THR A 1108 -27.76 10.70 1.48
CA THR A 1108 -28.90 11.38 0.85
C THR A 1108 -28.88 12.87 1.18
N GLU A 1109 -29.48 13.68 0.31
CA GLU A 1109 -29.72 15.11 0.54
C GLU A 1109 -30.45 15.37 1.88
N THR A 1110 -31.34 14.44 2.27
CA THR A 1110 -32.07 14.54 3.55
C THR A 1110 -31.18 14.19 4.75
N GLY A 1111 -30.38 13.13 4.63
CA GLY A 1111 -29.43 12.73 5.67
C GLY A 1111 -28.38 13.80 5.95
N LEU A 1112 -27.82 14.39 4.90
CA LEU A 1112 -26.83 15.46 5.05
C LEU A 1112 -27.42 16.71 5.68
N ARG A 1113 -28.65 17.08 5.29
CA ARG A 1113 -29.38 18.21 5.90
C ARG A 1113 -29.63 17.99 7.39
N PHE A 1114 -29.97 16.76 7.78
CA PHE A 1114 -30.14 16.38 9.18
C PHE A 1114 -28.82 16.51 9.95
N LEU A 1115 -27.71 16.02 9.37
CA LEU A 1115 -26.36 16.12 9.94
C LEU A 1115 -25.96 17.59 10.16
N LEU A 1116 -26.07 18.44 9.13
CA LEU A 1116 -25.68 19.85 9.22
C LEU A 1116 -26.48 20.60 10.29
N LYS A 1117 -27.77 20.30 10.42
CA LYS A 1117 -28.60 20.88 11.49
C LYS A 1117 -28.08 20.49 12.87
N TRP A 1118 -27.76 19.21 13.08
CA TRP A 1118 -27.18 18.72 14.33
C TRP A 1118 -25.84 19.40 14.63
N LEU A 1119 -24.96 19.55 13.65
CA LEU A 1119 -23.67 20.26 13.82
C LEU A 1119 -23.84 21.73 14.26
N VAL A 1120 -24.85 22.42 13.73
CA VAL A 1120 -25.17 23.80 14.15
C VAL A 1120 -25.70 23.83 15.59
N GLU A 1121 -26.55 22.88 15.97
CA GLU A 1121 -27.09 22.77 17.33
C GLU A 1121 -26.00 22.46 18.38
N LEU A 1122 -24.94 21.75 17.98
CA LEU A 1122 -23.76 21.48 18.82
C LEU A 1122 -22.81 22.67 18.98
N GLU A 1123 -23.06 23.78 18.29
CA GLU A 1123 -22.18 24.95 18.25
C GLU A 1123 -20.78 24.59 17.70
N ILE A 1124 -20.71 23.73 16.67
CA ILE A 1124 -19.45 23.45 15.97
C ILE A 1124 -18.97 24.71 15.26
N ASN A 1125 -17.65 24.94 15.26
CA ASN A 1125 -17.02 26.08 14.59
C ASN A 1125 -17.51 26.16 13.13
N PRO A 1126 -18.20 27.25 12.75
CA PRO A 1126 -18.73 27.41 11.39
C PRO A 1126 -17.66 27.30 10.31
N ALA A 1127 -16.41 27.64 10.61
CA ALA A 1127 -15.31 27.48 9.66
C ALA A 1127 -15.01 26.01 9.33
N HIS A 1128 -15.10 25.11 10.32
CA HIS A 1128 -14.92 23.67 10.08
C HIS A 1128 -16.10 23.11 9.26
N ILE A 1129 -17.34 23.50 9.57
CA ILE A 1129 -18.53 23.08 8.81
C ILE A 1129 -18.45 23.60 7.37
N THR A 1130 -18.05 24.86 7.15
CA THR A 1130 -17.88 25.40 5.79
C THR A 1130 -16.83 24.63 5.00
N LEU A 1131 -15.69 24.27 5.60
CA LEU A 1131 -14.69 23.44 4.94
C LEU A 1131 -15.25 22.06 4.55
N PHE A 1132 -16.03 21.45 5.44
CA PHE A 1132 -16.74 20.20 5.16
C PHE A 1132 -17.74 20.36 3.99
N CYS A 1133 -18.55 21.42 3.99
CA CYS A 1133 -19.55 21.68 2.93
C CYS A 1133 -18.91 22.01 1.57
N ILE A 1134 -17.74 22.63 1.54
CA ILE A 1134 -17.00 22.88 0.28
C ILE A 1134 -16.63 21.56 -0.40
N LYS A 1135 -16.27 20.53 0.38
CA LYS A 1135 -15.92 19.20 -0.15
C LYS A 1135 -17.13 18.37 -0.62
N HIS A 1136 -18.34 18.79 -0.26
CA HIS A 1136 -19.60 18.09 -0.53
C HIS A 1136 -20.63 19.07 -1.14
N SER A 1137 -20.17 19.94 -2.05
CA SER A 1137 -20.98 21.00 -2.67
C SER A 1137 -21.93 20.48 -3.76
N ASP A 1138 -21.82 19.20 -4.10
CA ASP A 1138 -22.79 18.45 -4.89
C ASP A 1138 -24.16 18.35 -4.19
N PHE A 1139 -24.19 18.44 -2.85
CA PHE A 1139 -25.42 18.48 -2.07
C PHE A 1139 -25.97 19.90 -1.88
N GLU A 1140 -27.28 20.08 -2.12
CA GLU A 1140 -27.96 21.37 -1.99
C GLU A 1140 -27.91 21.87 -0.53
N ALA A 1141 -28.00 20.98 0.46
CA ALA A 1141 -27.91 21.30 1.88
C ALA A 1141 -26.58 21.96 2.27
N CYS A 1142 -25.46 21.53 1.65
CA CYS A 1142 -24.14 22.12 1.87
C CYS A 1142 -24.07 23.53 1.29
N CYS A 1143 -24.55 23.72 0.06
CA CYS A 1143 -24.65 25.02 -0.58
C CYS A 1143 -25.51 25.99 0.25
N GLU A 1144 -26.68 25.55 0.71
CA GLU A 1144 -27.56 26.33 1.58
C GLU A 1144 -26.89 26.74 2.89
N PHE A 1145 -26.15 25.84 3.53
CA PHE A 1145 -25.40 26.15 4.75
C PHE A 1145 -24.39 27.27 4.49
N ILE A 1146 -23.60 27.16 3.42
CA ILE A 1146 -22.61 28.17 3.03
C ILE A 1146 -23.30 29.51 2.76
N HIS A 1147 -24.41 29.53 2.01
CA HIS A 1147 -25.17 30.75 1.76
C HIS A 1147 -25.68 31.40 3.06
N ASN A 1148 -26.22 30.59 3.98
CA ASN A 1148 -26.72 31.08 5.26
C ASN A 1148 -25.61 31.61 6.16
N HIS A 1149 -24.44 30.97 6.16
CA HIS A 1149 -23.26 31.43 6.89
C HIS A 1149 -22.72 32.75 6.30
N ALA A 1150 -22.65 32.85 4.97
CA ALA A 1150 -22.28 34.09 4.27
C ALA A 1150 -23.23 35.27 4.58
N ARG A 1151 -24.54 35.00 4.78
CA ARG A 1151 -25.53 36.00 5.26
C ARG A 1151 -25.36 36.37 6.74
N GLY A 1152 -24.41 35.77 7.45
CA GLY A 1152 -24.13 36.02 8.86
C GLY A 1152 -25.05 35.26 9.84
N LYS A 1153 -25.82 34.26 9.37
CA LYS A 1153 -26.74 33.50 10.25
C LYS A 1153 -26.01 32.56 11.22
N HIS A 1154 -24.81 32.11 10.87
CA HIS A 1154 -24.02 31.16 11.68
C HIS A 1154 -22.73 31.78 12.24
N GLY A 1155 -22.58 33.10 12.18
CA GLY A 1155 -21.42 33.80 12.76
C GLY A 1155 -20.73 34.72 11.75
N ASN A 1156 -19.46 35.01 12.01
CA ASN A 1156 -18.70 35.94 11.18
C ASN A 1156 -18.00 35.22 10.03
N PHE A 1157 -18.60 35.27 8.85
CA PHE A 1157 -18.05 34.66 7.62
C PHE A 1157 -16.62 35.12 7.31
N LYS A 1158 -16.25 36.37 7.64
CA LYS A 1158 -14.89 36.88 7.42
C LYS A 1158 -13.83 36.11 8.22
N LYS A 1159 -14.18 35.59 9.40
CA LYS A 1159 -13.27 34.71 10.16
C LYS A 1159 -13.08 33.37 9.46
N THR A 1160 -14.13 32.82 8.87
CA THR A 1160 -14.05 31.59 8.07
C THR A 1160 -13.20 31.81 6.81
N LEU A 1161 -13.36 32.94 6.13
CA LEU A 1161 -12.48 33.27 4.99
C LEU A 1161 -11.01 33.35 5.40
N ALA A 1162 -10.70 33.88 6.59
CA ALA A 1162 -9.33 33.92 7.09
C ALA A 1162 -8.77 32.53 7.49
N TYR A 1163 -9.64 31.54 7.70
CA TYR A 1163 -9.29 30.16 8.07
C TYR A 1163 -9.11 29.25 6.84
N LEU A 1164 -9.86 29.48 5.77
CA LEU A 1164 -9.72 28.71 4.53
C LEU A 1164 -8.51 29.22 3.75
N HIS A 1165 -7.69 28.34 3.16
CA HIS A 1165 -6.65 28.74 2.18
C HIS A 1165 -7.24 29.18 0.83
N ALA A 1166 -6.44 29.80 -0.05
CA ALA A 1166 -6.92 30.42 -1.29
C ALA A 1166 -7.67 29.45 -2.20
N GLY A 1167 -7.18 28.22 -2.36
CA GLY A 1167 -7.85 27.19 -3.16
C GLY A 1167 -9.28 26.93 -2.72
N ARG A 1168 -9.51 26.78 -1.40
CA ARG A 1168 -10.87 26.58 -0.86
C ARG A 1168 -11.71 27.85 -0.92
N ARG A 1169 -11.09 29.03 -0.76
CA ARG A 1169 -11.78 30.31 -0.99
C ARG A 1169 -12.22 30.46 -2.45
N ALA A 1170 -11.45 29.96 -3.41
CA ALA A 1170 -11.74 30.08 -4.84
C ALA A 1170 -12.90 29.19 -5.32
N GLN A 1171 -13.28 28.17 -4.55
CA GLN A 1171 -14.47 27.34 -4.80
C GLN A 1171 -15.77 28.02 -4.32
N LEU A 1172 -15.68 28.98 -3.38
CA LEU A 1172 -16.85 29.66 -2.83
C LEU A 1172 -17.65 30.50 -3.86
N PRO A 1173 -17.05 31.25 -4.80
CA PRO A 1173 -17.79 32.04 -5.79
C PRO A 1173 -18.80 31.22 -6.60
N GLU A 1174 -18.43 30.03 -7.07
CA GLU A 1174 -19.33 29.14 -7.77
C GLU A 1174 -20.53 28.76 -6.90
N ILE A 1175 -20.27 28.29 -5.68
CA ILE A 1175 -21.31 27.91 -4.72
C ILE A 1175 -22.23 29.11 -4.41
N LEU A 1176 -21.65 30.28 -4.11
CA LEU A 1176 -22.39 31.49 -3.74
C LEU A 1176 -23.19 32.07 -4.91
N SER A 1177 -22.77 31.85 -6.16
CA SER A 1177 -23.44 32.33 -7.37
C SER A 1177 -24.82 31.72 -7.59
N GLN A 1178 -25.06 30.53 -7.03
CA GLN A 1178 -26.33 29.82 -7.08
C GLN A 1178 -27.43 30.51 -6.25
N ALA A 1179 -27.06 31.44 -5.35
CA ALA A 1179 -28.01 32.18 -4.53
C ALA A 1179 -28.64 33.36 -5.29
N SER A 1180 -29.90 33.68 -4.99
CA SER A 1180 -30.60 34.83 -5.61
C SER A 1180 -30.00 36.21 -5.26
N ASP A 1181 -29.24 36.30 -4.17
CA ASP A 1181 -28.52 37.48 -3.67
C ASP A 1181 -26.98 37.36 -3.80
N ALA A 1182 -26.50 36.53 -4.74
CA ALA A 1182 -25.09 36.22 -4.96
C ALA A 1182 -24.13 37.43 -4.93
N ALA A 1183 -24.51 38.54 -5.57
CA ALA A 1183 -23.68 39.76 -5.61
C ALA A 1183 -23.34 40.32 -4.22
N ILE A 1184 -24.23 40.16 -3.24
CA ILE A 1184 -24.00 40.59 -1.85
C ILE A 1184 -23.11 39.57 -1.13
N LEU A 1185 -23.35 38.27 -1.34
CA LEU A 1185 -22.61 37.21 -0.66
C LEU A 1185 -21.14 37.15 -1.09
N MET A 1186 -20.86 37.48 -2.35
CA MET A 1186 -19.50 37.50 -2.90
C MET A 1186 -18.72 38.79 -2.60
N GLU A 1187 -19.37 39.87 -2.11
CA GLU A 1187 -18.69 41.14 -1.80
C GLU A 1187 -17.41 40.97 -0.94
N PRO A 1188 -17.39 40.13 0.12
CA PRO A 1188 -16.18 39.92 0.92
C PRO A 1188 -15.00 39.35 0.13
N LEU A 1189 -15.25 38.56 -0.92
CA LEU A 1189 -14.24 37.92 -1.75
C LEU A 1189 -13.70 38.87 -2.84
N THR A 1190 -14.44 39.91 -3.21
CA THR A 1190 -13.98 40.92 -4.21
C THR A 1190 -12.71 41.66 -3.78
N LYS A 1191 -12.42 41.68 -2.48
CA LYS A 1191 -11.24 42.33 -1.88
C LYS A 1191 -10.23 41.32 -1.33
N ASP A 1192 -10.33 40.05 -1.73
CA ASP A 1192 -9.34 39.03 -1.38
C ASP A 1192 -7.95 39.47 -1.88
N ARG A 1193 -6.89 38.97 -1.26
CA ARG A 1193 -5.53 39.23 -1.71
C ARG A 1193 -5.15 38.30 -2.85
N SER A 1194 -5.59 37.04 -2.78
CA SER A 1194 -5.31 36.04 -3.79
C SER A 1194 -5.99 36.37 -5.12
N ARG A 1195 -5.23 36.26 -6.20
CA ARG A 1195 -5.73 36.45 -7.54
C ARG A 1195 -6.67 35.33 -7.99
N THR A 1196 -6.38 34.09 -7.66
CA THR A 1196 -7.25 32.93 -7.96
C THR A 1196 -8.67 33.16 -7.44
N VAL A 1197 -8.79 33.71 -6.23
CA VAL A 1197 -10.10 34.06 -5.64
C VAL A 1197 -10.78 35.19 -6.40
N LYS A 1198 -10.05 36.26 -6.77
CA LYS A 1198 -10.60 37.39 -7.53
C LYS A 1198 -11.12 36.96 -8.91
N GLU A 1199 -10.39 36.10 -9.60
CA GLU A 1199 -10.76 35.58 -10.92
C GLU A 1199 -11.99 34.67 -10.83
N ALA A 1200 -12.05 33.77 -9.83
CA ALA A 1200 -13.25 33.00 -9.55
C ALA A 1200 -14.46 33.91 -9.28
N VAL A 1201 -14.30 34.98 -8.49
CA VAL A 1201 -15.37 35.96 -8.29
C VAL A 1201 -15.80 36.63 -9.61
N ALA A 1202 -14.87 36.97 -10.49
CA ALA A 1202 -15.19 37.58 -11.78
C ALA A 1202 -15.97 36.63 -12.71
N ASN A 1203 -15.60 35.34 -12.73
CA ASN A 1203 -16.24 34.33 -13.57
C ASN A 1203 -17.69 34.04 -13.15
N TYR A 1204 -17.96 34.07 -11.85
CA TYR A 1204 -19.27 33.70 -11.28
C TYR A 1204 -20.09 34.91 -10.79
N SER A 1205 -19.61 36.15 -10.98
CA SER A 1205 -20.38 37.35 -10.65
C SER A 1205 -21.57 37.51 -11.60
N PRO A 1206 -22.81 37.66 -11.09
CA PRO A 1206 -23.96 37.95 -11.94
C PRO A 1206 -23.79 39.32 -12.61
N ALA A 1207 -24.00 39.35 -13.94
CA ALA A 1207 -23.87 40.54 -14.78
C ALA A 1207 -24.81 41.70 -14.42
#